data_AF-A0A953FL69-F1
#
_entry.id   AF-A0A953FL69-F1
#
_cell.length_a   1.000
_cell.length_b   1.000
_cell.length_c   1.000
_cell.angle_alpha   90.00
_cell.angle_beta   90.00
_cell.angle_gamma   90.00
#
_symmetry.space_group_name_H-M   'P 1'
#
loop_
_entity.id
_entity.type
_entity.pdbx_description
1 polymer ?
#
loop_
_entity_poly.entity_id
_entity_poly.type
_entity_poly.pdbx_seq_one_letter_code
_entity_poly.pdbx_strand_id
1 'polypeptide(L)'
;MRATCVIRYLFPVFFLFVGTATGQISVSEAASVQLSASVQASPARVTLSWTSFPGATGYTVHRKAHSTSSWGSAIGTTAGNVNTFQDNTVAVGTLYEYRVMRTAPPGTGYGYVCSGIELPPVASMGRIVLLVDAAIAPGIGPQLTQLQSDLKADGWVVTRHDVAPGTSVPAVRNLVIGTYNTDPANTKAVYIIGHVPVPYSGNIAPDGHTEQHMGAWPCDAYYGEMNGTWTDNTVNNPSGWSWVRNIPGDGKFDQDSPPNAVELQVGRVDMNDLPAFGQSQTQLLAAYLDKAHQFRTKGFTPQVRGIMRDMMEDLTTPMAGSGWMSMSALVTPGNITEVGYSDPAWLEDLVNGQSYLWTYGSGGGLIENDNGTLMFNQAIKVMTTTGLASKAWDGVFNMSYSSYTGDWNNRNNVLRAVIASGHALTTVYAGPPNWWFHPMGMGLTTGHCTRLTMNNTSTYLPQSGGDINPAPRGALALLGDPALRMMNLAMPANLVVTNNGGNASFNWTAASGSPAGYHIFRFGSDGLPVQVNTTLITGTSFNSTQPFVSGAEYMVRAAKLETTASGSWWNLSLGAQATAPTGANVLANVAMLLEGPYDPFSGMMNDQLRVAGLIPLTEPYTALGLSQAAGGGGETTTPAVLNVTGSNAVVDWVRVELRSSGSPGTIVATRQGLVQRDGDVTAVDGISALSFNAAPGNYHVAVRHRNHLGAMTASPVALSGTATPLNFKIPGLGTWGTNAQKLIAGARVLWAGDATSNGQVKYTGAGNDRDPILTIVGSNSPNGIVNGYSTRDVNLNGQVKYTGSGNDRDPILLNVGSASPNATRIGQLP
;
A
#
# COMPACT_ATOMS: atom_id res chain seq x y z
N MET A 1 -93.61 -29.99 -25.64
CA MET A 1 -93.03 -29.28 -24.48
C MET A 1 -91.62 -28.83 -24.89
N ARG A 2 -91.21 -27.58 -25.22
CA ARG A 2 -91.57 -26.19 -24.82
C ARG A 2 -91.86 -26.08 -23.32
N ALA A 3 -91.26 -25.22 -22.51
CA ALA A 3 -90.68 -23.90 -22.71
C ALA A 3 -89.63 -23.63 -21.59
N THR A 4 -88.53 -22.94 -21.88
CA THR A 4 -88.24 -21.54 -21.47
C THR A 4 -88.51 -21.24 -19.98
N CYS A 5 -87.45 -20.97 -19.20
CA CYS A 5 -87.57 -20.35 -17.88
C CYS A 5 -86.91 -18.95 -17.92
N VAL A 6 -87.72 -17.94 -17.60
CA VAL A 6 -87.34 -16.52 -17.53
C VAL A 6 -87.09 -16.14 -16.07
N ILE A 7 -86.01 -15.39 -15.92
CA ILE A 7 -85.46 -14.62 -14.80
C ILE A 7 -86.50 -13.91 -13.91
N ARG A 8 -86.28 -13.91 -12.59
CA ARG A 8 -86.54 -12.76 -11.71
C ARG A 8 -85.42 -12.56 -10.70
N TYR A 9 -85.00 -11.30 -10.61
CA TYR A 9 -83.87 -10.76 -9.87
C TYR A 9 -84.05 -10.79 -8.34
N LEU A 10 -83.00 -11.20 -7.64
CA LEU A 10 -82.70 -10.80 -6.27
C LEU A 10 -81.22 -10.41 -6.24
N PHE A 11 -80.96 -9.13 -5.99
CA PHE A 11 -79.62 -8.56 -5.78
C PHE A 11 -79.00 -9.14 -4.50
N PRO A 12 -77.79 -9.75 -4.56
CA PRO A 12 -76.89 -9.79 -3.42
C PRO A 12 -75.87 -8.66 -3.58
N VAL A 13 -75.77 -7.86 -2.52
CA VAL A 13 -74.76 -6.82 -2.32
C VAL A 13 -73.36 -7.43 -2.51
N PHE A 14 -72.63 -6.95 -3.52
CA PHE A 14 -71.21 -7.21 -3.68
C PHE A 14 -70.48 -6.47 -2.54
N PHE A 15 -70.11 -7.17 -1.47
CA PHE A 15 -69.00 -6.73 -0.64
C PHE A 15 -67.73 -7.00 -1.44
N LEU A 16 -67.24 -5.96 -2.12
CA LEU A 16 -65.89 -5.92 -2.66
C LEU A 16 -64.93 -5.91 -1.45
N PHE A 17 -64.57 -7.08 -0.94
CA PHE A 17 -63.36 -7.20 -0.13
C PHE A 17 -62.20 -6.90 -1.07
N VAL A 18 -61.75 -5.65 -1.08
CA VAL A 18 -60.37 -5.33 -1.47
C VAL A 18 -59.51 -5.89 -0.35
N GLY A 19 -59.32 -7.21 -0.36
CA GLY A 19 -58.24 -7.82 0.39
C GLY A 19 -56.97 -7.28 -0.22
N THR A 20 -56.31 -6.34 0.45
CA THR A 20 -54.90 -6.09 0.23
C THR A 20 -54.20 -7.43 0.42
N ALA A 21 -53.71 -8.03 -0.66
CA ALA A 21 -52.81 -9.16 -0.56
C ALA A 21 -51.56 -8.67 0.17
N THR A 22 -51.52 -8.82 1.48
CA THR A 22 -50.29 -8.68 2.26
C THR A 22 -49.45 -9.90 1.90
N GLY A 23 -48.30 -9.68 1.27
CA GLY A 23 -47.32 -10.76 1.05
C GLY A 23 -47.02 -11.46 2.37
N GLN A 24 -46.89 -12.79 2.32
CA GLN A 24 -46.51 -13.58 3.49
C GLN A 24 -45.06 -13.24 3.86
N ILE A 25 -44.83 -12.78 5.10
CA ILE A 25 -43.48 -12.52 5.62
C ILE A 25 -42.76 -13.87 5.79
N SER A 26 -41.59 -14.03 5.18
CA SER A 26 -40.82 -15.29 5.30
C SER A 26 -40.19 -15.44 6.69
N VAL A 27 -39.85 -16.67 7.09
CA VAL A 27 -39.14 -16.90 8.37
C VAL A 27 -37.79 -16.18 8.38
N SER A 28 -37.12 -16.11 7.23
CA SER A 28 -35.86 -15.38 7.05
C SER A 28 -36.02 -13.88 7.30
N GLU A 29 -37.07 -13.27 6.74
CA GLU A 29 -37.39 -11.86 6.96
C GLU A 29 -37.80 -11.61 8.43
N ALA A 30 -38.63 -12.49 9.00
CA ALA A 30 -39.06 -12.42 10.40
C ALA A 30 -37.90 -12.59 11.40
N ALA A 31 -36.83 -13.29 11.04
CA ALA A 31 -35.62 -13.43 11.84
C ALA A 31 -34.59 -12.28 11.63
N SER A 32 -34.86 -11.36 10.71
CA SER A 32 -33.92 -10.31 10.30
C SER A 32 -34.46 -8.91 10.59
N VAL A 33 -33.57 -7.98 10.94
CA VAL A 33 -33.84 -6.54 10.98
C VAL A 33 -33.00 -5.89 9.89
N GLN A 34 -33.66 -5.34 8.87
CA GLN A 34 -32.99 -4.62 7.81
C GLN A 34 -32.50 -3.28 8.36
N LEU A 35 -31.19 -3.18 8.63
CA LEU A 35 -30.58 -2.12 9.42
C LEU A 35 -29.64 -1.28 8.57
N SER A 36 -29.66 0.04 8.78
CA SER A 36 -28.72 1.00 8.21
C SER A 36 -28.34 2.05 9.26
N ALA A 37 -27.28 2.81 8.97
CA ALA A 37 -26.79 3.88 9.83
C ALA A 37 -26.43 5.13 9.01
N SER A 38 -26.63 6.29 9.61
CA SER A 38 -26.11 7.58 9.15
C SER A 38 -25.32 8.25 10.26
N VAL A 39 -24.38 9.13 9.90
CA VAL A 39 -23.44 9.72 10.84
C VAL A 39 -23.37 11.24 10.75
N GLN A 40 -23.05 11.87 11.88
CA GLN A 40 -22.81 13.31 11.99
C GLN A 40 -21.55 13.54 12.82
N ALA A 41 -20.63 14.39 12.35
CA ALA A 41 -19.38 14.69 13.05
C ALA A 41 -19.52 15.67 14.23
N SER A 42 -20.47 16.63 14.18
CA SER A 42 -20.61 17.68 15.21
C SER A 42 -22.07 18.05 15.52
N PRO A 43 -22.57 17.80 16.76
CA PRO A 43 -22.00 16.85 17.72
C PRO A 43 -21.92 15.44 17.12
N ALA A 44 -20.94 14.65 17.57
CA ALA A 44 -20.74 13.28 17.11
C ALA A 44 -21.98 12.42 17.39
N ARG A 45 -22.55 11.82 16.35
CA ARG A 45 -23.77 10.99 16.47
C ARG A 45 -23.81 9.91 15.39
N VAL A 46 -24.20 8.70 15.77
CA VAL A 46 -24.65 7.64 14.86
C VAL A 46 -26.17 7.52 15.00
N THR A 47 -26.88 7.58 13.87
CA THR A 47 -28.34 7.35 13.83
C THR A 47 -28.60 6.04 13.10
N LEU A 48 -29.06 5.04 13.84
CA LEU A 48 -29.52 3.76 13.32
C LEU A 48 -30.95 3.90 12.79
N SER A 49 -31.26 3.24 11.68
CA SER A 49 -32.59 3.21 11.07
C SER A 49 -32.89 1.83 10.51
N TRP A 50 -34.11 1.34 10.68
CA TRP A 50 -34.53 0.03 10.19
C TRP A 50 -35.94 0.04 9.60
N THR A 51 -36.27 -0.98 8.80
CA THR A 51 -37.61 -1.13 8.22
C THR A 51 -38.63 -1.47 9.30
N SER A 52 -39.83 -0.86 9.23
CA SER A 52 -40.94 -1.18 10.13
C SER A 52 -41.38 -2.63 9.96
N PHE A 53 -41.67 -3.32 11.06
CA PHE A 53 -42.12 -4.71 11.02
C PHE A 53 -43.51 -4.87 11.67
N PRO A 54 -44.50 -5.48 10.99
CA PRO A 54 -45.82 -5.71 11.56
C PRO A 54 -45.78 -6.51 12.87
N GLY A 55 -46.45 -6.02 13.91
CA GLY A 55 -46.51 -6.70 15.21
C GLY A 55 -45.27 -6.53 16.10
N ALA A 56 -44.28 -5.71 15.70
CA ALA A 56 -43.18 -5.36 16.58
C ALA A 56 -43.67 -4.69 17.87
N THR A 57 -43.18 -5.15 19.02
CA THR A 57 -43.51 -4.60 20.35
C THR A 57 -42.37 -3.74 20.90
N GLY A 58 -41.13 -3.97 20.46
CA GLY A 58 -39.99 -3.16 20.84
C GLY A 58 -38.70 -3.58 20.15
N TYR A 59 -37.68 -2.72 20.30
CA TYR A 59 -36.33 -2.97 19.84
C TYR A 59 -35.33 -2.75 20.97
N THR A 60 -34.29 -3.59 21.03
CA THR A 60 -33.15 -3.45 21.95
C THR A 60 -31.88 -3.22 21.15
N VAL A 61 -31.13 -2.18 21.50
CA VAL A 61 -29.93 -1.78 20.78
C VAL A 61 -28.69 -2.07 21.62
N HIS A 62 -27.74 -2.78 21.03
CA HIS A 62 -26.41 -3.03 21.60
C HIS A 62 -25.34 -2.39 20.74
N ARG A 63 -24.21 -2.06 21.37
CA ARG A 63 -23.00 -1.57 20.69
C ARG A 63 -21.78 -2.23 21.30
N LYS A 64 -20.83 -2.59 20.46
CA LYS A 64 -19.50 -3.02 20.87
C LYS A 64 -18.41 -2.29 20.09
N ALA A 65 -17.20 -2.27 20.63
CA ALA A 65 -16.03 -1.93 19.84
C ALA A 65 -15.77 -3.05 18.82
N HIS A 66 -15.36 -2.70 17.59
CA HIS A 66 -15.17 -3.68 16.52
C HIS A 66 -14.22 -4.83 16.87
N SER A 67 -13.20 -4.55 17.72
CA SER A 67 -12.20 -5.53 18.15
C SER A 67 -12.69 -6.53 19.20
N THR A 68 -13.88 -6.35 19.77
CA THR A 68 -14.40 -7.19 20.86
C THR A 68 -15.40 -8.22 20.36
N SER A 69 -15.53 -9.35 21.06
CA SER A 69 -16.44 -10.45 20.70
C SER A 69 -17.77 -10.46 21.48
N SER A 70 -17.95 -9.58 22.47
CA SER A 70 -19.16 -9.52 23.30
C SER A 70 -19.95 -8.23 23.07
N TRP A 71 -21.28 -8.35 23.00
CA TRP A 71 -22.20 -7.21 22.82
C TRP A 71 -22.44 -6.37 24.08
N GLY A 72 -22.03 -6.88 25.26
CA GLY A 72 -22.27 -6.20 26.54
C GLY A 72 -23.76 -5.89 26.82
N SER A 73 -23.99 -4.91 27.68
CA SER A 73 -25.34 -4.41 28.00
C SER A 73 -25.94 -3.62 26.83
N ALA A 74 -27.27 -3.58 26.75
CA ALA A 74 -27.96 -2.71 25.81
C ALA A 74 -27.61 -1.23 26.10
N ILE A 75 -27.47 -0.43 25.05
CA ILE A 75 -27.29 1.02 25.12
C ILE A 75 -28.62 1.78 25.06
N GLY A 76 -29.72 1.09 24.75
CA GLY A 76 -31.07 1.65 24.78
C GLY A 76 -32.12 0.72 24.19
N THR A 77 -33.38 1.15 24.29
CA THR A 77 -34.55 0.45 23.74
C THR A 77 -35.48 1.45 23.05
N THR A 78 -36.29 0.98 22.10
CA THR A 78 -37.35 1.77 21.46
C THR A 78 -38.66 0.99 21.44
N ALA A 79 -39.79 1.71 21.37
CA ALA A 79 -41.10 1.10 21.17
C ALA A 79 -41.21 0.48 19.77
N GLY A 80 -42.10 -0.50 19.59
CA GLY A 80 -42.25 -1.22 18.31
C GLY A 80 -42.65 -0.37 17.10
N ASN A 81 -43.19 0.82 17.31
CA ASN A 81 -43.51 1.79 16.25
C ASN A 81 -42.40 2.83 16.00
N VAL A 82 -41.26 2.74 16.70
CA VAL A 82 -40.12 3.65 16.58
C VAL A 82 -38.98 2.92 15.89
N ASN A 83 -38.68 3.34 14.66
CA ASN A 83 -37.74 2.64 13.77
C ASN A 83 -36.35 3.28 13.68
N THR A 84 -35.99 4.10 14.67
CA THR A 84 -34.72 4.82 14.70
C THR A 84 -34.16 4.86 16.11
N PHE A 85 -32.82 4.91 16.21
CA PHE A 85 -32.12 5.09 17.48
C PHE A 85 -30.90 5.99 17.29
N GLN A 86 -30.70 6.95 18.19
CA GLN A 86 -29.57 7.88 18.15
C GLN A 86 -28.57 7.56 19.26
N ASP A 87 -27.35 7.22 18.87
CA ASP A 87 -26.22 7.10 19.80
C ASP A 87 -25.37 8.38 19.75
N ASN A 88 -25.45 9.16 20.83
CA ASN A 88 -24.69 10.41 21.03
C ASN A 88 -23.40 10.21 21.85
N THR A 89 -23.05 8.96 22.18
CA THR A 89 -21.88 8.62 23.01
C THR A 89 -20.70 8.13 22.18
N VAL A 90 -20.76 8.34 20.86
CA VAL A 90 -19.76 7.93 19.88
C VAL A 90 -18.68 9.00 19.69
N ALA A 91 -17.57 8.62 19.09
CA ALA A 91 -16.45 9.50 18.79
C ALA A 91 -16.05 9.41 17.31
N VAL A 92 -15.60 10.53 16.75
CA VAL A 92 -14.99 10.59 15.42
C VAL A 92 -13.71 9.74 15.40
N GLY A 93 -13.46 9.05 14.30
CA GLY A 93 -12.29 8.18 14.13
C GLY A 93 -12.39 6.82 14.84
N THR A 94 -13.52 6.48 15.47
CA THR A 94 -13.71 5.20 16.17
C THR A 94 -14.73 4.31 15.45
N LEU A 95 -14.37 3.05 15.22
CA LEU A 95 -15.25 2.05 14.59
C LEU A 95 -16.04 1.27 15.65
N TYR A 96 -17.35 1.34 15.53
CA TYR A 96 -18.30 0.61 16.37
C TYR A 96 -19.04 -0.43 15.55
N GLU A 97 -19.62 -1.38 16.25
CA GLU A 97 -20.54 -2.34 15.67
C GLU A 97 -21.82 -2.37 16.49
N TYR A 98 -22.96 -2.43 15.81
CA TYR A 98 -24.28 -2.38 16.43
C TYR A 98 -25.08 -3.64 16.13
N ARG A 99 -25.87 -4.05 17.12
CA ARG A 99 -26.89 -5.09 16.99
C ARG A 99 -28.22 -4.51 17.41
N VAL A 100 -29.21 -4.63 16.53
CA VAL A 100 -30.61 -4.32 16.84
C VAL A 100 -31.38 -5.63 16.93
N MET A 101 -31.99 -5.86 18.09
CA MET A 101 -32.87 -7.00 18.33
C MET A 101 -34.32 -6.52 18.32
N ARG A 102 -35.15 -7.08 17.43
CA ARG A 102 -36.60 -6.82 17.37
C ARG A 102 -37.34 -7.88 18.17
N THR A 103 -38.30 -7.46 18.99
CA THR A 103 -39.29 -8.35 19.60
C THR A 103 -40.62 -8.22 18.84
N ALA A 104 -41.12 -9.30 18.27
CA ALA A 104 -42.41 -9.37 17.57
C ALA A 104 -42.93 -10.82 17.57
N PRO A 105 -44.24 -11.10 17.43
CA PRO A 105 -44.68 -12.35 16.83
C PRO A 105 -44.18 -12.43 15.37
N PRO A 106 -43.65 -13.57 14.88
CA PRO A 106 -43.54 -14.87 15.54
C PRO A 106 -42.27 -15.08 16.38
N GLY A 107 -41.28 -14.17 16.36
CA GLY A 107 -40.03 -14.34 17.11
C GLY A 107 -39.10 -13.14 17.13
N THR A 108 -37.86 -13.37 17.58
CA THR A 108 -36.84 -12.32 17.67
C THR A 108 -36.13 -12.15 16.33
N GLY A 109 -36.08 -10.90 15.83
CA GLY A 109 -35.30 -10.53 14.65
C GLY A 109 -33.97 -9.88 15.02
N TYR A 110 -32.93 -10.06 14.18
CA TYR A 110 -31.60 -9.50 14.40
C TYR A 110 -31.11 -8.67 13.19
N GLY A 111 -30.47 -7.54 13.45
CA GLY A 111 -29.82 -6.73 12.42
C GLY A 111 -28.47 -6.22 12.90
N TYR A 112 -27.51 -6.11 11.99
CA TYR A 112 -26.13 -5.74 12.28
C TYR A 112 -25.65 -4.66 11.34
N VAL A 113 -24.93 -3.68 11.88
CA VAL A 113 -24.26 -2.65 11.08
C VAL A 113 -22.95 -2.28 11.75
N CYS A 114 -21.90 -2.13 10.95
CA CYS A 114 -20.62 -1.59 11.38
C CYS A 114 -20.66 -0.09 11.08
N SER A 115 -20.33 0.79 12.03
CA SER A 115 -20.49 2.23 11.84
C SER A 115 -19.36 3.03 12.49
N GLY A 116 -18.92 4.07 11.80
CA GLY A 116 -17.89 5.00 12.25
C GLY A 116 -18.04 6.35 11.56
N ILE A 117 -17.42 7.37 12.14
CA ILE A 117 -17.49 8.76 11.66
C ILE A 117 -16.09 9.17 11.25
N GLU A 118 -15.91 9.49 9.96
CA GLU A 118 -14.63 9.93 9.37
C GLU A 118 -13.44 9.05 9.80
N LEU A 119 -13.59 7.73 9.74
CA LEU A 119 -12.51 6.82 10.12
C LEU A 119 -11.23 7.13 9.33
N PRO A 120 -10.06 7.07 9.99
CA PRO A 120 -8.79 7.35 9.33
C PRO A 120 -8.53 6.34 8.22
N PRO A 121 -7.80 6.74 7.16
CA PRO A 121 -7.49 5.85 6.05
C PRO A 121 -6.55 4.73 6.49
N VAL A 122 -6.73 3.54 5.93
CA VAL A 122 -5.85 2.38 6.16
C VAL A 122 -4.74 2.41 5.12
N ALA A 123 -3.54 2.80 5.55
CA ALA A 123 -2.36 2.90 4.69
C ALA A 123 -1.81 1.53 4.25
N SER A 124 -1.76 0.58 5.20
CA SER A 124 -1.19 -0.75 5.03
C SER A 124 -2.23 -1.81 5.33
N MET A 125 -2.34 -2.79 4.43
CA MET A 125 -3.25 -3.93 4.57
C MET A 125 -2.57 -5.15 5.21
N GLY A 126 -1.24 -5.10 5.39
CA GLY A 126 -0.42 -6.20 5.88
C GLY A 126 0.14 -7.06 4.74
N ARG A 127 0.40 -8.34 5.04
CA ARG A 127 0.94 -9.32 4.10
C ARG A 127 -0.14 -10.32 3.65
N ILE A 128 -0.07 -10.72 2.40
CA ILE A 128 -0.94 -11.72 1.77
C ILE A 128 -0.10 -12.83 1.15
N VAL A 129 -0.44 -14.08 1.49
CA VAL A 129 0.13 -15.27 0.87
C VAL A 129 -0.65 -15.56 -0.41
N LEU A 130 0.02 -15.54 -1.56
CA LEU A 130 -0.58 -15.83 -2.85
C LEU A 130 -0.20 -17.27 -3.26
N LEU A 131 -1.13 -18.20 -3.15
CA LEU A 131 -0.96 -19.57 -3.62
C LEU A 131 -1.46 -19.66 -5.06
N VAL A 132 -0.62 -20.16 -5.98
CA VAL A 132 -0.96 -20.28 -7.40
C VAL A 132 -0.76 -21.70 -7.86
N ASP A 133 -1.72 -22.25 -8.60
CA ASP A 133 -1.55 -23.51 -9.32
C ASP A 133 -0.42 -23.38 -10.36
N ALA A 134 0.69 -24.09 -10.14
CA ALA A 134 1.87 -24.00 -10.98
C ALA A 134 1.63 -24.49 -12.42
N ALA A 135 0.64 -25.35 -12.65
CA ALA A 135 0.31 -25.81 -14.00
C ALA A 135 -0.39 -24.73 -14.84
N ILE A 136 -1.14 -23.82 -14.19
CA ILE A 136 -1.88 -22.76 -14.86
C ILE A 136 -1.06 -21.47 -14.96
N ALA A 137 -0.16 -21.22 -13.99
CA ALA A 137 0.60 -19.98 -13.87
C ALA A 137 1.26 -19.47 -15.19
N PRO A 138 1.88 -20.31 -16.04
CA PRO A 138 2.46 -19.84 -17.30
C PRO A 138 1.43 -19.24 -18.26
N GLY A 139 0.18 -19.73 -18.24
CA GLY A 139 -0.90 -19.27 -19.10
C GLY A 139 -1.56 -17.95 -18.68
N ILE A 140 -1.29 -17.47 -17.46
CA ILE A 140 -1.85 -16.24 -16.87
C ILE A 140 -0.78 -15.30 -16.29
N GLY A 141 0.47 -15.42 -16.75
CA GLY A 141 1.61 -14.65 -16.24
C GLY A 141 1.40 -13.12 -16.20
N PRO A 142 0.85 -12.49 -17.25
CA PRO A 142 0.52 -11.06 -17.24
C PRO A 142 -0.49 -10.70 -16.15
N GLN A 143 -1.56 -11.48 -16.01
CA GLN A 143 -2.59 -11.26 -14.99
C GLN A 143 -2.06 -11.46 -13.57
N LEU A 144 -1.19 -12.44 -13.34
CA LEU A 144 -0.52 -12.62 -12.04
C LEU A 144 0.42 -11.46 -11.71
N THR A 145 1.03 -10.85 -12.72
CA THR A 145 1.87 -9.65 -12.54
C THR A 145 1.01 -8.44 -12.22
N GLN A 146 -0.10 -8.26 -12.93
CA GLN A 146 -1.09 -7.22 -12.65
C GLN A 146 -1.70 -7.37 -11.26
N LEU A 147 -2.07 -8.59 -10.85
CA LEU A 147 -2.61 -8.87 -9.52
C LEU A 147 -1.62 -8.49 -8.41
N GLN A 148 -0.34 -8.87 -8.54
CA GLN A 148 0.68 -8.51 -7.55
C GLN A 148 0.89 -6.98 -7.49
N SER A 149 0.84 -6.31 -8.64
CA SER A 149 0.90 -4.84 -8.72
C SER A 149 -0.30 -4.19 -8.06
N ASP A 150 -1.51 -4.65 -8.35
CA ASP A 150 -2.76 -4.16 -7.75
C ASP A 150 -2.76 -4.33 -6.24
N LEU A 151 -2.38 -5.51 -5.74
CA LEU A 151 -2.27 -5.79 -4.30
C LEU A 151 -1.26 -4.87 -3.64
N LYS A 152 -0.07 -4.69 -4.24
CA LYS A 152 0.95 -3.76 -3.75
C LYS A 152 0.45 -2.32 -3.74
N ALA A 153 -0.24 -1.91 -4.80
CA ALA A 153 -0.82 -0.57 -4.92
C ALA A 153 -1.98 -0.32 -3.93
N ASP A 154 -2.62 -1.39 -3.43
CA ASP A 154 -3.65 -1.31 -2.38
C ASP A 154 -3.05 -1.26 -0.96
N GLY A 155 -1.75 -1.57 -0.83
CA GLY A 155 -1.01 -1.57 0.43
C GLY A 155 -0.72 -2.96 1.01
N TRP A 156 -0.83 -4.02 0.21
CA TRP A 156 -0.42 -5.37 0.59
C TRP A 156 1.05 -5.65 0.26
N VAL A 157 1.71 -6.46 1.08
CA VAL A 157 2.95 -7.14 0.71
C VAL A 157 2.61 -8.56 0.27
N VAL A 158 3.01 -8.94 -0.94
CA VAL A 158 2.67 -10.25 -1.52
C VAL A 158 3.83 -11.22 -1.35
N THR A 159 3.55 -12.42 -0.85
CA THR A 159 4.46 -13.57 -0.90
C THR A 159 3.82 -14.68 -1.70
N ARG A 160 4.35 -14.94 -2.91
CA ARG A 160 3.80 -15.91 -3.84
C ARG A 160 4.47 -17.27 -3.69
N HIS A 161 3.66 -18.34 -3.72
CA HIS A 161 4.09 -19.72 -3.85
C HIS A 161 3.38 -20.38 -5.04
N ASP A 162 4.15 -20.93 -5.96
CA ASP A 162 3.62 -21.76 -7.05
C ASP A 162 3.56 -23.22 -6.58
N VAL A 163 2.35 -23.75 -6.47
CA VAL A 163 2.06 -25.08 -5.93
C VAL A 163 2.08 -26.09 -7.05
N ALA A 164 3.02 -27.03 -6.99
CA ALA A 164 3.19 -28.08 -8.00
C ALA A 164 1.99 -29.05 -8.01
N PRO A 165 1.61 -29.60 -9.18
CA PRO A 165 0.63 -30.68 -9.26
C PRO A 165 0.98 -31.86 -8.35
N GLY A 166 -0.01 -32.41 -7.66
CA GLY A 166 0.17 -33.54 -6.73
C GLY A 166 0.72 -33.17 -5.34
N THR A 167 0.98 -31.89 -5.06
CA THR A 167 1.29 -31.44 -3.70
C THR A 167 0.16 -31.80 -2.74
N SER A 168 0.47 -32.30 -1.55
CA SER A 168 -0.56 -32.66 -0.56
C SER A 168 -1.10 -31.42 0.16
N VAL A 169 -2.35 -31.49 0.62
CA VAL A 169 -3.01 -30.44 1.42
C VAL A 169 -2.15 -30.01 2.63
N PRO A 170 -1.57 -30.92 3.44
CA PRO A 170 -0.67 -30.54 4.53
C PRO A 170 0.60 -29.81 4.06
N ALA A 171 1.17 -30.19 2.92
CA ALA A 171 2.36 -29.53 2.37
C ALA A 171 2.05 -28.09 1.93
N VAL A 172 0.87 -27.85 1.34
CA VAL A 172 0.41 -26.49 1.00
C VAL A 172 0.22 -25.65 2.26
N ARG A 173 -0.41 -26.19 3.32
CA ARG A 173 -0.58 -25.47 4.60
C ARG A 173 0.77 -25.12 5.24
N ASN A 174 1.78 -25.98 5.12
CA ASN A 174 3.13 -25.68 5.62
C ASN A 174 3.80 -24.49 4.90
N LEU A 175 3.51 -24.25 3.62
CA LEU A 175 3.96 -23.03 2.93
C LEU A 175 3.35 -21.77 3.55
N VAL A 176 2.05 -21.83 3.88
CA VAL A 176 1.33 -20.73 4.52
C VAL A 176 1.87 -20.49 5.93
N ILE A 177 1.97 -21.53 6.77
CA ILE A 177 2.50 -21.45 8.13
C ILE A 177 3.94 -20.91 8.12
N GLY A 178 4.78 -21.41 7.21
CA GLY A 178 6.16 -20.94 7.05
C GLY A 178 6.21 -19.44 6.76
N THR A 179 5.34 -18.95 5.86
CA THR A 179 5.23 -17.52 5.54
C THR A 179 4.69 -16.72 6.74
N TYR A 180 3.62 -17.18 7.36
CA TYR A 180 3.01 -16.56 8.54
C TYR A 180 4.02 -16.35 9.67
N ASN A 181 4.82 -17.37 9.96
CA ASN A 181 5.82 -17.33 11.04
C ASN A 181 6.94 -16.31 10.81
N THR A 182 7.12 -15.79 9.58
CA THR A 182 8.09 -14.70 9.32
C THR A 182 7.60 -13.35 9.85
N ASP A 183 6.28 -13.14 9.88
CA ASP A 183 5.65 -11.91 10.37
C ASP A 183 4.18 -12.18 10.79
N PRO A 184 3.95 -12.81 11.96
CA PRO A 184 2.61 -13.14 12.44
C PRO A 184 1.74 -11.91 12.68
N ALA A 185 2.38 -10.78 13.02
CA ALA A 185 1.70 -9.53 13.33
C ALA A 185 1.11 -8.89 12.07
N ASN A 186 1.71 -9.06 10.89
CA ASN A 186 1.24 -8.44 9.65
C ASN A 186 0.70 -9.41 8.61
N THR A 187 0.89 -10.72 8.71
CA THR A 187 0.26 -11.67 7.77
C THR A 187 -1.23 -11.76 8.04
N LYS A 188 -2.06 -11.35 7.09
CA LYS A 188 -3.52 -11.23 7.27
C LYS A 188 -4.37 -12.10 6.36
N ALA A 189 -3.83 -12.59 5.25
CA ALA A 189 -4.64 -13.25 4.23
C ALA A 189 -3.90 -14.33 3.44
N VAL A 190 -4.67 -15.27 2.90
CA VAL A 190 -4.29 -16.27 1.90
C VAL A 190 -5.22 -16.11 0.71
N TYR A 191 -4.65 -15.90 -0.48
CA TYR A 191 -5.38 -15.83 -1.73
C TYR A 191 -4.94 -16.96 -2.65
N ILE A 192 -5.89 -17.79 -3.08
CA ILE A 192 -5.65 -19.01 -3.84
C ILE A 192 -6.12 -18.82 -5.28
N ILE A 193 -5.24 -19.07 -6.25
CA ILE A 193 -5.48 -18.90 -7.69
C ILE A 193 -5.30 -20.25 -8.40
N GLY A 194 -6.36 -20.76 -9.01
CA GLY A 194 -6.38 -22.06 -9.68
C GLY A 194 -6.70 -23.23 -8.76
N HIS A 195 -6.53 -24.45 -9.27
CA HIS A 195 -6.93 -25.68 -8.58
C HIS A 195 -5.84 -26.19 -7.63
N VAL A 196 -5.38 -25.31 -6.74
CA VAL A 196 -4.52 -25.68 -5.60
C VAL A 196 -5.26 -26.72 -4.75
N PRO A 197 -4.62 -27.80 -4.26
CA PRO A 197 -5.27 -28.89 -3.53
C PRO A 197 -6.35 -28.43 -2.54
N VAL A 198 -7.52 -29.05 -2.61
CA VAL A 198 -8.69 -28.65 -1.82
C VAL A 198 -8.74 -29.50 -0.55
N PRO A 199 -8.58 -28.92 0.66
CA PRO A 199 -8.81 -29.63 1.92
C PRO A 199 -10.27 -30.02 2.07
N TYR A 200 -10.53 -31.17 2.68
CA TYR A 200 -11.87 -31.64 3.03
C TYR A 200 -11.96 -31.89 4.53
N SER A 201 -13.08 -31.55 5.17
CA SER A 201 -13.24 -31.74 6.62
C SER A 201 -14.69 -31.97 7.04
N GLY A 202 -14.85 -32.71 8.14
CA GLY A 202 -16.09 -32.88 8.89
C GLY A 202 -16.89 -34.12 8.53
N ASN A 203 -17.97 -34.32 9.25
CA ASN A 203 -19.03 -35.29 8.95
C ASN A 203 -20.38 -34.57 8.94
N ILE A 204 -20.52 -33.66 7.98
CA ILE A 204 -21.56 -32.63 7.96
C ILE A 204 -22.48 -32.78 6.75
N ALA A 205 -23.69 -32.25 6.88
CA ALA A 205 -24.63 -32.04 5.79
C ALA A 205 -25.33 -30.69 6.01
N PRO A 206 -24.67 -29.55 5.72
CA PRO A 206 -25.23 -28.23 5.96
C PRO A 206 -26.60 -28.04 5.29
N ASP A 207 -26.81 -28.66 4.13
CA ASP A 207 -28.06 -28.63 3.36
C ASP A 207 -29.13 -29.64 3.82
N GLY A 208 -28.86 -30.42 4.88
CA GLY A 208 -29.77 -31.43 5.44
C GLY A 208 -29.79 -32.80 4.75
N HIS A 209 -29.02 -33.03 3.68
CA HIS A 209 -29.08 -34.29 2.93
C HIS A 209 -28.13 -35.36 3.53
N THR A 210 -28.67 -36.21 4.41
CA THR A 210 -27.84 -37.15 5.19
C THR A 210 -27.59 -38.51 4.56
N GLU A 211 -28.35 -38.92 3.55
CA GLU A 211 -28.30 -40.30 3.02
C GLU A 211 -26.99 -40.63 2.31
N GLN A 212 -26.58 -39.79 1.34
CA GLN A 212 -25.38 -40.01 0.52
C GLN A 212 -24.44 -38.79 0.48
N HIS A 213 -24.84 -37.67 1.06
CA HIS A 213 -24.13 -36.38 0.99
C HIS A 213 -23.58 -35.91 2.35
N MET A 214 -23.84 -36.65 3.43
CA MET A 214 -23.19 -36.41 4.72
C MET A 214 -21.73 -36.88 4.68
N GLY A 215 -20.82 -36.00 5.08
CA GLY A 215 -19.40 -36.33 5.14
C GLY A 215 -18.50 -35.10 5.15
N ALA A 216 -17.29 -35.26 4.66
CA ALA A 216 -16.32 -34.17 4.55
C ALA A 216 -16.64 -33.30 3.34
N TRP A 217 -16.65 -31.98 3.56
CA TRP A 217 -16.87 -30.96 2.53
C TRP A 217 -15.61 -30.10 2.35
N PRO A 218 -15.45 -29.39 1.21
CA PRO A 218 -14.33 -28.48 0.99
C PRO A 218 -14.16 -27.46 2.13
N CYS A 219 -12.94 -27.33 2.67
CA CYS A 219 -12.66 -26.61 3.92
C CYS A 219 -11.44 -25.67 3.81
N ASP A 220 -11.57 -24.56 3.09
CA ASP A 220 -10.47 -23.60 2.91
C ASP A 220 -10.03 -22.91 4.23
N ALA A 221 -10.86 -22.98 5.29
CA ALA A 221 -10.46 -22.55 6.64
C ALA A 221 -9.19 -23.27 7.14
N TYR A 222 -8.91 -24.49 6.66
CA TYR A 222 -7.68 -25.22 6.94
C TYR A 222 -6.42 -24.43 6.57
N TYR A 223 -6.45 -23.69 5.46
CA TYR A 223 -5.32 -22.84 5.05
C TYR A 223 -5.24 -21.53 5.81
N GLY A 224 -6.30 -21.11 6.49
CA GLY A 224 -6.32 -19.88 7.27
C GLY A 224 -6.03 -20.05 8.77
N GLU A 225 -6.11 -21.29 9.26
CA GLU A 225 -5.94 -21.66 10.67
C GLU A 225 -4.50 -22.13 10.91
N MET A 226 -3.79 -21.54 11.88
CA MET A 226 -2.34 -21.65 12.01
C MET A 226 -1.85 -22.51 13.19
N ASN A 227 -2.69 -22.74 14.21
CA ASN A 227 -2.24 -23.28 15.50
C ASN A 227 -3.07 -24.46 16.04
N GLY A 228 -4.11 -24.86 15.33
CA GLY A 228 -5.01 -25.94 15.68
C GLY A 228 -4.58 -27.28 15.07
N THR A 229 -4.95 -28.35 15.78
CA THR A 229 -4.72 -29.73 15.35
C THR A 229 -5.91 -30.21 14.53
N TRP A 230 -5.64 -30.58 13.28
CA TRP A 230 -6.59 -31.22 12.38
C TRP A 230 -6.26 -32.70 12.29
N THR A 231 -7.21 -33.56 12.61
CA THR A 231 -7.02 -35.02 12.71
C THR A 231 -7.74 -35.74 11.59
N ASP A 232 -7.28 -36.94 11.24
CA ASP A 232 -7.89 -37.85 10.27
C ASP A 232 -7.86 -39.26 10.90
N ASN A 233 -8.53 -39.41 12.04
CA ASN A 233 -8.40 -40.61 12.87
C ASN A 233 -9.72 -41.10 13.45
N THR A 234 -10.79 -40.30 13.46
CA THR A 234 -11.95 -40.56 14.34
C THR A 234 -13.28 -40.63 13.62
N VAL A 235 -13.52 -39.82 12.59
CA VAL A 235 -14.73 -39.91 11.78
C VAL A 235 -14.68 -41.19 10.95
N ASN A 236 -15.76 -41.99 10.99
CA ASN A 236 -15.89 -43.23 10.23
C ASN A 236 -17.27 -43.31 9.56
N ASN A 237 -17.41 -42.56 8.46
CA ASN A 237 -18.59 -42.54 7.60
C ASN A 237 -18.25 -43.11 6.21
N PRO A 238 -18.42 -44.43 6.01
CA PRO A 238 -18.16 -45.08 4.72
C PRO A 238 -19.34 -45.00 3.74
N SER A 239 -20.47 -44.43 4.14
CA SER A 239 -21.75 -44.53 3.43
C SER A 239 -22.02 -43.40 2.43
N GLY A 240 -21.31 -42.28 2.52
CA GLY A 240 -21.42 -41.16 1.57
C GLY A 240 -20.88 -41.48 0.16
N TRP A 241 -21.05 -40.54 -0.78
CA TRP A 241 -20.35 -40.60 -2.07
C TRP A 241 -18.83 -40.59 -1.89
N SER A 242 -18.11 -41.15 -2.86
CA SER A 242 -16.68 -41.45 -2.72
C SER A 242 -15.82 -40.26 -2.30
N TRP A 243 -16.14 -39.05 -2.75
CA TRP A 243 -15.40 -37.83 -2.41
C TRP A 243 -15.85 -37.16 -1.11
N VAL A 244 -17.06 -37.41 -0.60
CA VAL A 244 -17.51 -36.90 0.72
C VAL A 244 -17.33 -37.89 1.85
N ARG A 245 -17.18 -39.21 1.59
CA ARG A 245 -16.84 -40.19 2.65
C ARG A 245 -15.67 -39.69 3.48
N ASN A 246 -15.76 -39.85 4.79
CA ASN A 246 -14.70 -39.48 5.72
C ASN A 246 -14.45 -40.68 6.62
N ILE A 247 -13.32 -41.36 6.40
CA ILE A 247 -12.92 -42.54 7.15
C ILE A 247 -11.46 -42.37 7.60
N PRO A 248 -11.03 -43.01 8.70
CA PRO A 248 -9.70 -42.75 9.24
C PRO A 248 -8.58 -43.07 8.24
N GLY A 249 -7.71 -42.10 8.00
CA GLY A 249 -6.54 -42.19 7.13
C GLY A 249 -6.83 -41.97 5.63
N ASP A 250 -7.98 -41.38 5.28
CA ASP A 250 -8.33 -41.08 3.87
C ASP A 250 -7.83 -39.72 3.37
N GLY A 251 -7.16 -38.94 4.24
CA GLY A 251 -6.62 -37.62 3.96
C GLY A 251 -7.61 -36.48 4.17
N LYS A 252 -8.80 -36.73 4.71
CA LYS A 252 -9.83 -35.74 5.04
C LYS A 252 -9.92 -35.59 6.55
N PHE A 253 -10.22 -34.38 7.01
CA PHE A 253 -10.13 -34.08 8.44
C PHE A 253 -11.45 -34.36 9.17
N ASP A 254 -11.36 -34.68 10.45
CA ASP A 254 -12.48 -35.06 11.31
C ASP A 254 -13.37 -33.86 11.70
N GLN A 255 -12.85 -32.64 11.60
CA GLN A 255 -13.42 -31.47 12.25
C GLN A 255 -14.61 -30.85 11.49
N ASP A 256 -15.78 -30.79 12.11
CA ASP A 256 -16.97 -30.09 11.58
C ASP A 256 -16.81 -28.56 11.54
N SER A 257 -15.81 -28.03 12.25
CA SER A 257 -15.48 -26.61 12.33
C SER A 257 -14.00 -26.43 12.63
N PRO A 258 -13.39 -25.28 12.28
CA PRO A 258 -12.00 -25.01 12.63
C PRO A 258 -11.73 -25.29 14.13
N PRO A 259 -10.66 -26.05 14.45
CA PRO A 259 -10.38 -26.46 15.83
C PRO A 259 -10.03 -25.29 16.74
N ASN A 260 -9.46 -24.22 16.17
CA ASN A 260 -9.19 -22.93 16.81
C ASN A 260 -9.72 -21.78 15.94
N ALA A 261 -9.57 -20.55 16.42
CA ALA A 261 -9.92 -19.37 15.63
C ALA A 261 -9.03 -19.26 14.39
N VAL A 262 -9.63 -19.08 13.22
CA VAL A 262 -8.93 -18.86 11.95
C VAL A 262 -8.24 -17.49 11.99
N GLU A 263 -6.91 -17.46 11.84
CA GLU A 263 -6.10 -16.24 11.88
C GLU A 263 -6.14 -15.45 10.57
N LEU A 264 -6.12 -16.13 9.43
CA LEU A 264 -6.00 -15.51 8.12
C LEU A 264 -7.32 -15.46 7.36
N GLN A 265 -7.49 -14.39 6.59
CA GLN A 265 -8.59 -14.23 5.64
C GLN A 265 -8.32 -15.12 4.42
N VAL A 266 -9.24 -16.02 4.07
CA VAL A 266 -9.03 -16.96 2.95
C VAL A 266 -10.04 -16.69 1.84
N GLY A 267 -9.56 -16.70 0.59
CA GLY A 267 -10.40 -16.70 -0.60
C GLY A 267 -9.74 -17.46 -1.75
N ARG A 268 -10.56 -18.07 -2.61
CA ARG A 268 -10.13 -18.95 -3.70
C ARG A 268 -10.81 -18.60 -5.01
N VAL A 269 -10.06 -18.58 -6.10
CA VAL A 269 -10.60 -18.49 -7.46
C VAL A 269 -10.21 -19.74 -8.20
N ASP A 270 -11.20 -20.60 -8.46
CA ASP A 270 -11.03 -21.92 -9.05
C ASP A 270 -12.02 -22.09 -10.20
N MET A 271 -11.48 -22.32 -11.40
CA MET A 271 -12.24 -22.49 -12.65
C MET A 271 -12.14 -23.92 -13.20
N ASN A 272 -11.74 -24.89 -12.38
CA ASN A 272 -11.50 -26.26 -12.82
C ASN A 272 -12.79 -26.96 -13.26
N ASP A 273 -12.77 -27.77 -14.31
CA ASP A 273 -13.91 -28.61 -14.74
C ASP A 273 -15.26 -27.87 -14.87
N LEU A 274 -15.26 -26.72 -15.58
CA LEU A 274 -16.45 -25.96 -15.98
C LEU A 274 -16.75 -26.09 -17.50
N PRO A 275 -16.94 -27.31 -18.06
CA PRO A 275 -17.07 -27.50 -19.50
C PRO A 275 -18.27 -26.78 -20.14
N ALA A 276 -19.29 -26.40 -19.37
CA ALA A 276 -20.45 -25.65 -19.89
C ALA A 276 -20.09 -24.28 -20.50
N PHE A 277 -18.96 -23.68 -20.09
CA PHE A 277 -18.49 -22.40 -20.63
C PHE A 277 -17.80 -22.52 -21.99
N GLY A 278 -17.38 -23.72 -22.41
CA GLY A 278 -16.60 -23.94 -23.64
C GLY A 278 -15.18 -23.34 -23.62
N GLN A 279 -14.85 -22.49 -22.66
CA GLN A 279 -13.52 -21.93 -22.41
C GLN A 279 -12.69 -22.85 -21.50
N SER A 280 -11.37 -22.83 -21.66
CA SER A 280 -10.47 -23.53 -20.73
C SER A 280 -10.42 -22.83 -19.37
N GLN A 281 -10.05 -23.58 -18.32
CA GLN A 281 -9.86 -23.00 -16.99
C GLN A 281 -8.86 -21.83 -16.98
N THR A 282 -7.80 -21.89 -17.80
CA THR A 282 -6.81 -20.82 -17.94
C THR A 282 -7.43 -19.55 -18.51
N GLN A 283 -8.30 -19.67 -19.51
CA GLN A 283 -9.02 -18.53 -20.10
C GLN A 283 -10.01 -17.90 -19.13
N LEU A 284 -10.77 -18.73 -18.40
CA LEU A 284 -11.72 -18.26 -17.40
C LEU A 284 -11.01 -17.55 -16.24
N LEU A 285 -9.86 -18.08 -15.80
CA LEU A 285 -9.07 -17.49 -14.73
C LEU A 285 -8.42 -16.17 -15.16
N ALA A 286 -7.90 -16.09 -16.39
CA ALA A 286 -7.42 -14.83 -16.98
C ALA A 286 -8.54 -13.78 -17.00
N ALA A 287 -9.72 -14.13 -17.53
CA ALA A 287 -10.87 -13.23 -17.60
C ALA A 287 -11.34 -12.76 -16.22
N TYR A 288 -11.34 -13.64 -15.21
CA TYR A 288 -11.65 -13.26 -13.84
C TYR A 288 -10.64 -12.23 -13.29
N LEU A 289 -9.34 -12.44 -13.49
CA LEU A 289 -8.31 -11.54 -12.98
C LEU A 289 -8.36 -10.16 -13.67
N ASP A 290 -8.61 -10.13 -14.98
CA ASP A 290 -8.82 -8.89 -15.74
C ASP A 290 -10.05 -8.13 -15.23
N LYS A 291 -11.15 -8.85 -14.97
CA LYS A 291 -12.37 -8.31 -14.37
C LYS A 291 -12.13 -7.75 -12.96
N ALA A 292 -11.39 -8.46 -12.11
CA ALA A 292 -11.03 -7.98 -10.77
C ALA A 292 -10.18 -6.70 -10.83
N HIS A 293 -9.21 -6.64 -11.76
CA HIS A 293 -8.42 -5.44 -12.02
C HIS A 293 -9.30 -4.26 -12.45
N GLN A 294 -10.22 -4.47 -13.39
CA GLN A 294 -11.16 -3.43 -13.83
C GLN A 294 -12.03 -2.90 -12.69
N PHE A 295 -12.49 -3.76 -11.77
CA PHE A 295 -13.24 -3.31 -10.61
C PHE A 295 -12.40 -2.46 -9.64
N ARG A 296 -11.14 -2.86 -9.39
CA ARG A 296 -10.21 -2.13 -8.51
C ARG A 296 -9.83 -0.76 -9.06
N THR A 297 -9.70 -0.64 -10.38
CA THR A 297 -9.28 0.59 -11.07
C THR A 297 -10.44 1.47 -11.56
N LYS A 298 -11.69 1.06 -11.33
CA LYS A 298 -12.91 1.69 -11.87
C LYS A 298 -13.04 1.64 -13.40
N GLY A 299 -12.56 0.57 -14.04
CA GLY A 299 -12.95 0.21 -15.39
C GLY A 299 -14.46 -0.02 -15.54
N PHE A 300 -15.14 -0.46 -14.48
CA PHE A 300 -16.58 -0.37 -14.33
C PHE A 300 -16.94 0.02 -12.88
N THR A 301 -18.16 0.51 -12.65
CA THR A 301 -18.67 0.83 -11.31
C THR A 301 -20.10 0.32 -11.18
N PRO A 302 -20.39 -0.62 -10.25
CA PRO A 302 -21.74 -1.10 -10.05
C PRO A 302 -22.63 -0.02 -9.43
N GLN A 303 -23.94 -0.05 -9.72
CA GLN A 303 -24.92 0.70 -8.96
C GLN A 303 -24.98 0.17 -7.52
N VAL A 304 -25.00 1.08 -6.53
CA VAL A 304 -25.14 0.74 -5.11
C VAL A 304 -26.58 0.34 -4.81
N ARG A 305 -26.96 -0.84 -5.31
CA ARG A 305 -28.25 -1.47 -5.12
C ARG A 305 -28.11 -2.98 -5.05
N GLY A 306 -29.10 -3.62 -4.44
CA GLY A 306 -29.16 -5.06 -4.26
C GLY A 306 -30.37 -5.65 -4.97
N ILE A 307 -30.29 -6.94 -5.30
CA ILE A 307 -31.45 -7.74 -5.69
C ILE A 307 -31.42 -9.05 -4.94
N MET A 308 -32.57 -9.48 -4.43
CA MET A 308 -32.66 -10.75 -3.73
C MET A 308 -33.87 -11.57 -4.18
N ARG A 309 -33.69 -12.89 -4.20
CA ARG A 309 -34.74 -13.86 -4.42
C ARG A 309 -34.69 -14.92 -3.33
N ASP A 310 -35.75 -15.01 -2.53
CA ASP A 310 -35.91 -16.05 -1.52
C ASP A 310 -36.89 -17.11 -2.05
N MET A 311 -36.40 -18.28 -2.49
CA MET A 311 -37.29 -19.41 -2.84
C MET A 311 -37.35 -20.44 -1.70
N MET A 312 -36.98 -20.04 -0.48
CA MET A 312 -37.03 -20.85 0.74
C MET A 312 -38.07 -20.31 1.74
N GLU A 313 -39.00 -19.46 1.27
CA GLU A 313 -39.99 -18.78 2.12
C GLU A 313 -40.96 -19.75 2.82
N ASP A 314 -41.12 -20.95 2.28
CA ASP A 314 -41.97 -22.03 2.80
C ASP A 314 -41.30 -22.89 3.89
N LEU A 315 -40.00 -22.71 4.12
CA LEU A 315 -39.28 -23.40 5.16
C LEU A 315 -39.55 -22.78 6.55
N THR A 316 -39.51 -23.63 7.58
CA THR A 316 -39.68 -23.21 8.98
C THR A 316 -38.43 -22.57 9.57
N THR A 317 -37.36 -22.44 8.79
CA THR A 317 -36.05 -22.00 9.26
C THR A 317 -35.49 -20.87 8.38
N PRO A 318 -34.76 -19.88 8.96
CA PRO A 318 -34.39 -18.66 8.25
C PRO A 318 -33.16 -18.82 7.31
N MET A 319 -33.33 -19.57 6.21
CA MET A 319 -32.25 -19.87 5.25
C MET A 319 -31.72 -18.64 4.49
N ALA A 320 -32.56 -17.63 4.27
CA ALA A 320 -32.20 -16.40 3.57
C ALA A 320 -31.72 -15.25 4.48
N GLY A 321 -31.49 -15.53 5.76
CA GLY A 321 -31.10 -14.52 6.75
C GLY A 321 -29.86 -13.70 6.33
N SER A 322 -28.89 -14.34 5.69
CA SER A 322 -27.67 -13.67 5.19
C SER A 322 -27.99 -12.50 4.25
N GLY A 323 -28.91 -12.69 3.30
CA GLY A 323 -29.34 -11.66 2.35
C GLY A 323 -30.07 -10.51 3.05
N TRP A 324 -31.08 -10.84 3.85
CA TRP A 324 -31.91 -9.88 4.59
C TRP A 324 -31.10 -9.01 5.57
N MET A 325 -30.15 -9.61 6.28
CA MET A 325 -29.33 -8.90 7.26
C MET A 325 -28.22 -8.09 6.58
N SER A 326 -27.39 -8.73 5.74
CA SER A 326 -26.17 -8.09 5.24
C SER A 326 -26.47 -7.00 4.21
N MET A 327 -27.36 -7.22 3.24
CA MET A 327 -27.54 -6.28 2.12
C MET A 327 -28.07 -4.92 2.58
N SER A 328 -28.96 -4.90 3.56
CA SER A 328 -29.55 -3.66 4.09
C SER A 328 -28.49 -2.69 4.65
N ALA A 329 -27.48 -3.21 5.34
CA ALA A 329 -26.37 -2.43 5.88
C ALA A 329 -25.41 -1.91 4.79
N LEU A 330 -25.45 -2.49 3.59
CA LEU A 330 -24.51 -2.24 2.50
C LEU A 330 -25.07 -1.28 1.45
N VAL A 331 -26.35 -1.41 1.12
CA VAL A 331 -27.00 -0.59 0.07
C VAL A 331 -28.20 0.24 0.55
N THR A 332 -28.59 0.13 1.83
CA THR A 332 -29.88 0.57 2.42
C THR A 332 -31.07 -0.34 2.04
N PRO A 333 -32.07 -0.51 2.93
CA PRO A 333 -33.30 -1.24 2.63
C PRO A 333 -34.01 -0.75 1.36
N GLY A 334 -34.06 0.57 1.14
CA GLY A 334 -34.76 1.17 0.01
C GLY A 334 -34.12 0.93 -1.37
N ASN A 335 -32.88 0.43 -1.43
CA ASN A 335 -32.20 0.08 -2.68
C ASN A 335 -32.09 -1.44 -2.89
N ILE A 336 -32.91 -2.24 -2.20
CA ILE A 336 -33.00 -3.68 -2.42
C ILE A 336 -34.25 -3.98 -3.24
N THR A 337 -34.08 -4.67 -4.36
CA THR A 337 -35.19 -5.24 -5.12
C THR A 337 -35.45 -6.66 -4.62
N GLU A 338 -36.62 -6.89 -4.04
CA GLU A 338 -37.09 -8.23 -3.65
C GLU A 338 -37.90 -8.84 -4.80
N VAL A 339 -37.44 -9.98 -5.30
CA VAL A 339 -38.14 -10.74 -6.34
C VAL A 339 -39.14 -11.66 -5.66
N GLY A 340 -40.43 -11.38 -5.85
CA GLY A 340 -41.50 -12.12 -5.18
C GLY A 340 -41.51 -13.61 -5.54
N TYR A 341 -41.90 -14.46 -4.58
CA TYR A 341 -41.93 -15.91 -4.71
C TYR A 341 -42.66 -16.41 -5.97
N SER A 342 -43.77 -15.77 -6.35
CA SER A 342 -44.58 -16.14 -7.52
C SER A 342 -44.05 -15.60 -8.86
N ASP A 343 -42.99 -14.80 -8.87
CA ASP A 343 -42.43 -14.24 -10.11
C ASP A 343 -41.84 -15.36 -10.98
N PRO A 344 -42.25 -15.51 -12.26
CA PRO A 344 -41.76 -16.57 -13.11
C PRO A 344 -40.31 -16.38 -13.59
N ALA A 345 -39.75 -15.17 -13.57
CA ALA A 345 -38.40 -14.87 -14.05
C ALA A 345 -37.34 -15.63 -13.25
N TRP A 346 -36.16 -15.88 -13.82
CA TRP A 346 -35.01 -16.38 -13.05
C TRP A 346 -34.15 -15.22 -12.58
N LEU A 347 -33.46 -15.36 -11.44
CA LEU A 347 -32.53 -14.30 -11.00
C LEU A 347 -31.45 -14.02 -12.04
N GLU A 348 -30.89 -15.05 -12.69
CA GLU A 348 -29.93 -14.91 -13.79
C GLU A 348 -30.46 -14.08 -14.98
N ASP A 349 -31.78 -14.08 -15.24
CA ASP A 349 -32.38 -13.22 -16.27
C ASP A 349 -32.47 -11.77 -15.81
N LEU A 350 -32.81 -11.58 -14.53
CA LEU A 350 -33.01 -10.26 -13.92
C LEU A 350 -31.70 -9.51 -13.67
N VAL A 351 -30.57 -10.22 -13.55
CA VAL A 351 -29.24 -9.61 -13.39
C VAL A 351 -28.50 -9.42 -14.71
N ASN A 352 -28.92 -10.10 -15.79
CA ASN A 352 -28.22 -10.06 -17.06
C ASN A 352 -28.29 -8.68 -17.74
N GLY A 353 -27.13 -8.08 -18.00
CA GLY A 353 -27.02 -6.74 -18.57
C GLY A 353 -27.48 -5.64 -17.61
N GLN A 354 -27.59 -5.94 -16.31
CA GLN A 354 -27.97 -4.99 -15.27
C GLN A 354 -26.74 -4.55 -14.46
N SER A 355 -26.95 -3.81 -13.37
CA SER A 355 -25.87 -3.37 -12.51
C SER A 355 -26.29 -3.51 -11.05
N TYR A 356 -25.72 -4.50 -10.37
CA TYR A 356 -25.97 -4.75 -8.95
C TYR A 356 -24.65 -4.89 -8.19
N LEU A 357 -24.57 -4.21 -7.04
CA LEU A 357 -23.45 -4.39 -6.13
C LEU A 357 -23.58 -5.72 -5.39
N TRP A 358 -24.79 -6.05 -4.93
CA TRP A 358 -25.06 -7.27 -4.16
C TRP A 358 -26.20 -8.08 -4.77
N THR A 359 -26.04 -9.40 -4.79
CA THR A 359 -27.13 -10.32 -5.10
C THR A 359 -27.28 -11.37 -4.01
N TYR A 360 -28.51 -11.78 -3.77
CA TYR A 360 -28.84 -12.97 -2.98
C TYR A 360 -29.81 -13.86 -3.74
N GLY A 361 -29.56 -15.16 -3.77
CA GLY A 361 -30.50 -16.14 -4.32
C GLY A 361 -30.56 -17.40 -3.49
N SER A 362 -31.75 -17.82 -3.06
CA SER A 362 -31.98 -19.15 -2.52
C SER A 362 -32.91 -19.95 -3.43
N GLY A 363 -32.70 -21.27 -3.52
CA GLY A 363 -33.53 -22.16 -4.33
C GLY A 363 -33.17 -23.62 -4.17
N GLY A 364 -34.08 -24.54 -4.52
CA GLY A 364 -33.78 -25.98 -4.48
C GLY A 364 -32.60 -26.31 -5.39
N GLY A 365 -31.71 -27.22 -4.97
CA GLY A 365 -30.62 -27.72 -5.81
C GLY A 365 -31.00 -29.03 -6.50
N LEU A 366 -30.35 -29.34 -7.62
CA LEU A 366 -30.50 -30.62 -8.32
C LEU A 366 -29.15 -31.33 -8.43
N ILE A 367 -29.21 -32.66 -8.41
CA ILE A 367 -28.08 -33.53 -8.75
C ILE A 367 -28.26 -33.92 -10.21
N GLU A 368 -27.30 -33.56 -11.05
CA GLU A 368 -27.24 -34.03 -12.43
C GLU A 368 -26.05 -34.96 -12.64
N ASN A 369 -26.06 -35.69 -13.76
CA ASN A 369 -25.00 -36.62 -14.13
C ASN A 369 -24.52 -36.33 -15.56
N ASP A 370 -23.24 -36.08 -15.70
CA ASP A 370 -22.55 -35.93 -16.97
C ASP A 370 -21.60 -37.12 -17.17
N ASN A 371 -22.03 -38.11 -17.96
CA ASN A 371 -21.26 -39.30 -18.31
C ASN A 371 -20.62 -40.02 -17.10
N GLY A 372 -21.39 -40.21 -16.03
CA GLY A 372 -20.94 -40.85 -14.80
C GLY A 372 -20.35 -39.90 -13.75
N THR A 373 -20.18 -38.62 -14.06
CA THR A 373 -19.72 -37.59 -13.12
C THR A 373 -20.92 -36.83 -12.56
N LEU A 374 -21.10 -36.83 -11.24
CA LEU A 374 -22.16 -36.05 -10.60
C LEU A 374 -21.80 -34.56 -10.58
N MET A 375 -22.81 -33.71 -10.78
CA MET A 375 -22.65 -32.25 -10.78
C MET A 375 -23.80 -31.54 -10.07
N PHE A 376 -23.47 -30.44 -9.38
CA PHE A 376 -24.41 -29.55 -8.70
C PHE A 376 -24.49 -28.23 -9.45
N ASN A 377 -25.15 -28.26 -10.60
CA ASN A 377 -25.11 -27.23 -11.64
C ASN A 377 -26.35 -26.31 -11.68
N GLN A 378 -27.18 -26.34 -10.63
CA GLN A 378 -28.41 -25.55 -10.59
C GLN A 378 -28.82 -25.11 -9.17
N ALA A 379 -29.34 -23.89 -9.09
CA ALA A 379 -30.20 -23.40 -8.03
C ALA A 379 -31.53 -22.95 -8.66
N ILE A 380 -32.62 -23.68 -8.40
CA ILE A 380 -33.93 -23.49 -9.04
C ILE A 380 -34.38 -22.03 -8.90
N LYS A 381 -34.78 -21.41 -10.03
CA LYS A 381 -35.22 -20.01 -10.15
C LYS A 381 -34.16 -18.95 -9.80
N VAL A 382 -32.95 -19.37 -9.47
CA VAL A 382 -31.81 -18.48 -9.25
C VAL A 382 -30.91 -18.51 -10.48
N MET A 383 -30.28 -19.66 -10.74
CA MET A 383 -29.27 -19.80 -11.79
C MET A 383 -29.01 -21.25 -12.19
N THR A 384 -28.49 -21.44 -13.40
CA THR A 384 -27.90 -22.69 -13.88
C THR A 384 -26.50 -22.43 -14.43
N THR A 385 -25.61 -23.41 -14.40
CA THR A 385 -24.26 -23.25 -14.97
C THR A 385 -24.31 -22.94 -16.48
N THR A 386 -25.25 -23.54 -17.23
CA THR A 386 -25.47 -23.23 -18.65
C THR A 386 -26.03 -21.81 -18.85
N GLY A 387 -26.89 -21.34 -17.95
CA GLY A 387 -27.36 -19.96 -17.93
C GLY A 387 -26.22 -18.98 -17.70
N LEU A 388 -25.36 -19.23 -16.70
CA LEU A 388 -24.17 -18.43 -16.40
C LEU A 388 -23.13 -18.42 -17.53
N ALA A 389 -23.06 -19.48 -18.33
CA ALA A 389 -22.21 -19.56 -19.52
C ALA A 389 -22.76 -18.78 -20.72
N SER A 390 -24.07 -18.52 -20.77
CA SER A 390 -24.75 -17.87 -21.92
C SER A 390 -25.23 -16.45 -21.62
N LYS A 391 -25.27 -16.05 -20.35
CA LYS A 391 -25.72 -14.74 -19.86
C LYS A 391 -24.63 -14.12 -19.00
N ALA A 392 -24.60 -12.79 -18.93
CA ALA A 392 -23.71 -12.09 -18.02
C ALA A 392 -24.32 -12.03 -16.62
N TRP A 393 -23.66 -12.59 -15.61
CA TRP A 393 -24.06 -12.33 -14.23
C TRP A 393 -23.50 -10.98 -13.74
N ASP A 394 -24.31 -9.91 -13.80
CA ASP A 394 -23.88 -8.55 -13.43
C ASP A 394 -24.17 -8.16 -11.96
N GLY A 395 -24.01 -9.14 -11.07
CA GLY A 395 -23.92 -8.96 -9.62
C GLY A 395 -22.48 -9.10 -9.14
N VAL A 396 -21.91 -8.09 -8.49
CA VAL A 396 -20.48 -8.08 -8.12
C VAL A 396 -20.18 -8.99 -6.93
N PHE A 397 -20.91 -8.82 -5.83
CA PHE A 397 -20.78 -9.63 -4.62
C PHE A 397 -22.04 -10.47 -4.44
N ASN A 398 -21.87 -11.79 -4.32
CA ASN A 398 -22.98 -12.72 -4.45
C ASN A 398 -23.07 -13.64 -3.24
N MET A 399 -24.29 -13.91 -2.83
CA MET A 399 -24.63 -14.89 -1.80
C MET A 399 -25.65 -15.84 -2.39
N SER A 400 -25.43 -17.15 -2.24
CA SER A 400 -26.37 -18.14 -2.75
C SER A 400 -26.55 -19.31 -1.80
N TYR A 401 -27.76 -19.83 -1.73
CA TYR A 401 -28.06 -21.09 -1.05
C TYR A 401 -28.86 -22.02 -1.95
N SER A 402 -28.42 -23.26 -2.07
CA SER A 402 -29.23 -24.34 -2.64
C SER A 402 -28.76 -25.71 -2.16
N SER A 403 -29.58 -26.75 -2.36
CA SER A 403 -29.17 -28.11 -2.04
C SER A 403 -27.89 -28.49 -2.82
N TYR A 404 -26.98 -29.21 -2.17
CA TYR A 404 -25.74 -29.75 -2.73
C TYR A 404 -24.65 -28.75 -3.12
N THR A 405 -24.99 -27.53 -3.53
CA THR A 405 -24.05 -26.63 -4.24
C THR A 405 -22.90 -26.10 -3.39
N GLY A 406 -23.03 -26.11 -2.07
CA GLY A 406 -21.96 -25.74 -1.15
C GLY A 406 -20.78 -26.73 -1.12
N ASP A 407 -20.97 -27.98 -1.56
CA ASP A 407 -19.87 -28.89 -1.91
C ASP A 407 -19.32 -28.47 -3.28
N TRP A 408 -18.66 -27.31 -3.31
CA TRP A 408 -18.40 -26.57 -4.54
C TRP A 408 -17.38 -27.23 -5.48
N ASN A 409 -16.62 -28.20 -4.99
CA ASN A 409 -15.50 -28.82 -5.70
C ASN A 409 -15.94 -30.01 -6.57
N ASN A 410 -16.89 -29.76 -7.47
CA ASN A 410 -17.40 -30.74 -8.43
C ASN A 410 -17.68 -30.12 -9.80
N ARG A 411 -17.78 -30.96 -10.85
CA ARG A 411 -18.02 -30.54 -12.24
C ARG A 411 -19.15 -29.51 -12.36
N ASN A 412 -18.94 -28.45 -13.15
CA ASN A 412 -19.97 -27.46 -13.46
C ASN A 412 -20.71 -26.89 -12.23
N ASN A 413 -20.06 -26.85 -11.05
CA ASN A 413 -20.69 -26.32 -9.85
C ASN A 413 -21.11 -24.84 -10.03
N VAL A 414 -22.35 -24.50 -9.66
CA VAL A 414 -22.88 -23.14 -9.85
C VAL A 414 -22.13 -22.06 -9.09
N LEU A 415 -21.61 -22.33 -7.90
CA LEU A 415 -20.89 -21.30 -7.14
C LEU A 415 -19.59 -20.92 -7.87
N ARG A 416 -18.84 -21.89 -8.39
CA ARG A 416 -17.67 -21.60 -9.23
C ARG A 416 -18.06 -20.93 -10.55
N ALA A 417 -19.17 -21.34 -11.14
CA ALA A 417 -19.69 -20.75 -12.37
C ALA A 417 -20.08 -19.26 -12.22
N VAL A 418 -20.56 -18.82 -11.05
CA VAL A 418 -20.92 -17.41 -10.82
C VAL A 418 -19.73 -16.50 -11.07
N ILE A 419 -18.58 -16.79 -10.45
CA ILE A 419 -17.38 -15.94 -10.60
C ILE A 419 -16.76 -16.03 -12.01
N ALA A 420 -17.11 -17.04 -12.81
CA ALA A 420 -16.74 -17.14 -14.22
C ALA A 420 -17.58 -16.24 -15.15
N SER A 421 -18.72 -15.70 -14.68
CA SER A 421 -19.69 -14.97 -15.50
C SER A 421 -19.74 -13.47 -15.21
N GLY A 422 -20.11 -12.67 -16.22
CA GLY A 422 -20.39 -11.23 -16.14
C GLY A 422 -19.40 -10.45 -15.26
N HIS A 423 -19.92 -9.57 -14.40
CA HIS A 423 -19.15 -8.78 -13.44
C HIS A 423 -18.99 -9.41 -12.04
N ALA A 424 -19.35 -10.68 -11.84
CA ALA A 424 -19.22 -11.35 -10.55
C ALA A 424 -17.77 -11.52 -10.10
N LEU A 425 -17.47 -11.08 -8.87
CA LEU A 425 -16.14 -11.18 -8.27
C LEU A 425 -16.09 -12.13 -7.08
N THR A 426 -17.20 -12.29 -6.39
CA THR A 426 -17.27 -13.22 -5.26
C THR A 426 -18.59 -13.96 -5.23
N THR A 427 -18.56 -15.18 -4.70
CA THR A 427 -19.75 -15.87 -4.23
C THR A 427 -19.46 -16.71 -3.00
N VAL A 428 -20.50 -16.98 -2.22
CA VAL A 428 -20.46 -17.84 -1.04
C VAL A 428 -21.71 -18.70 -0.93
N TYR A 429 -21.56 -19.85 -0.28
CA TYR A 429 -22.69 -20.65 0.16
C TYR A 429 -23.30 -20.04 1.43
N ALA A 430 -24.37 -19.25 1.28
CA ALA A 430 -24.96 -18.41 2.32
C ALA A 430 -26.36 -18.87 2.74
N GLY A 431 -26.37 -19.86 3.64
CA GLY A 431 -27.55 -20.31 4.36
C GLY A 431 -27.16 -20.84 5.75
N PRO A 432 -26.86 -22.13 5.91
CA PRO A 432 -26.27 -22.70 7.12
C PRO A 432 -24.73 -22.87 6.99
N PRO A 433 -23.90 -22.12 7.75
CA PRO A 433 -24.26 -20.98 8.58
C PRO A 433 -24.44 -19.68 7.76
N ASN A 434 -25.07 -18.70 8.39
CA ASN A 434 -25.24 -17.35 7.84
C ASN A 434 -23.90 -16.62 7.75
N TRP A 435 -23.78 -15.76 6.74
CA TRP A 435 -22.63 -14.90 6.49
C TRP A 435 -22.87 -13.45 6.93
N TRP A 436 -21.78 -12.79 7.32
CA TRP A 436 -21.82 -11.47 7.94
C TRP A 436 -20.96 -10.48 7.17
N PHE A 437 -21.56 -9.81 6.17
CA PHE A 437 -20.86 -8.88 5.28
C PHE A 437 -21.04 -7.40 5.64
N HIS A 438 -21.87 -7.07 6.64
CA HIS A 438 -22.09 -5.69 7.09
C HIS A 438 -20.80 -4.88 7.40
N PRO A 439 -19.64 -5.46 7.77
CA PRO A 439 -18.42 -4.68 7.93
C PRO A 439 -17.89 -4.08 6.62
N MET A 440 -18.21 -4.66 5.46
CA MET A 440 -17.84 -4.08 4.15
C MET A 440 -18.45 -2.69 3.94
N GLY A 441 -19.55 -2.39 4.65
CA GLY A 441 -20.18 -1.07 4.71
C GLY A 441 -19.24 0.05 5.18
N MET A 442 -18.17 -0.30 5.90
CA MET A 442 -17.12 0.60 6.40
C MET A 442 -15.75 0.36 5.74
N GLY A 443 -15.73 -0.23 4.55
CA GLY A 443 -14.51 -0.42 3.75
C GLY A 443 -13.64 -1.61 4.13
N LEU A 444 -14.13 -2.51 5.00
CA LEU A 444 -13.48 -3.80 5.29
C LEU A 444 -13.60 -4.75 4.09
N THR A 445 -12.70 -5.73 4.01
CA THR A 445 -12.61 -6.64 2.86
C THR A 445 -13.60 -7.81 2.94
N THR A 446 -13.85 -8.44 1.79
CA THR A 446 -14.54 -9.73 1.69
C THR A 446 -13.89 -10.78 2.60
N GLY A 447 -12.56 -10.88 2.57
CA GLY A 447 -11.79 -11.79 3.41
C GLY A 447 -11.93 -11.52 4.91
N HIS A 448 -12.06 -10.26 5.32
CA HIS A 448 -12.35 -9.90 6.72
C HIS A 448 -13.68 -10.53 7.16
N CYS A 449 -14.71 -10.42 6.32
CA CYS A 449 -16.03 -10.97 6.58
C CYS A 449 -16.04 -12.50 6.56
N THR A 450 -15.25 -13.12 5.67
CA THR A 450 -15.04 -14.57 5.66
C THR A 450 -14.45 -15.07 6.98
N ARG A 451 -13.34 -14.47 7.44
CA ARG A 451 -12.69 -14.84 8.71
C ARG A 451 -13.60 -14.59 9.91
N LEU A 452 -14.35 -13.49 9.89
CA LEU A 452 -15.35 -13.17 10.92
C LEU A 452 -16.45 -14.24 10.96
N THR A 453 -16.93 -14.70 9.80
CA THR A 453 -17.95 -15.73 9.68
C THR A 453 -17.43 -17.09 10.15
N MET A 454 -16.23 -17.50 9.72
CA MET A 454 -15.57 -18.74 10.17
C MET A 454 -15.35 -18.80 11.69
N ASN A 455 -15.13 -17.64 12.33
CA ASN A 455 -14.91 -17.52 13.76
C ASN A 455 -16.17 -17.22 14.58
N ASN A 456 -17.33 -17.07 13.94
CA ASN A 456 -18.57 -16.79 14.66
C ASN A 456 -19.12 -18.04 15.34
N THR A 457 -19.00 -18.13 16.67
CA THR A 457 -19.53 -19.24 17.47
C THR A 457 -20.76 -18.87 18.30
N SER A 458 -21.04 -17.57 18.51
CA SER A 458 -22.19 -17.09 19.31
C SER A 458 -22.47 -15.59 19.15
N THR A 459 -21.52 -14.81 18.65
CA THR A 459 -21.61 -13.35 18.57
C THR A 459 -22.75 -12.87 17.68
N TYR A 460 -22.88 -13.45 16.49
CA TYR A 460 -23.89 -13.08 15.50
C TYR A 460 -24.94 -14.18 15.37
N LEU A 461 -26.21 -13.75 15.38
CA LEU A 461 -27.41 -14.58 15.40
C LEU A 461 -28.44 -14.07 14.38
N PRO A 462 -29.29 -14.96 13.83
CA PRO A 462 -29.22 -16.41 13.97
C PRO A 462 -28.03 -16.99 13.18
N GLN A 463 -27.35 -18.02 13.74
CA GLN A 463 -26.16 -18.61 13.11
C GLN A 463 -26.47 -19.48 11.90
N SER A 464 -27.60 -20.15 11.91
CA SER A 464 -28.09 -20.95 10.79
C SER A 464 -29.57 -20.66 10.68
N GLY A 465 -30.12 -20.85 9.49
CA GLY A 465 -31.54 -21.15 9.42
C GLY A 465 -31.80 -22.61 9.73
N GLY A 466 -31.52 -23.07 10.96
CA GLY A 466 -31.76 -24.46 11.39
C GLY A 466 -31.54 -24.69 12.88
N ASP A 467 -31.63 -25.97 13.32
CA ASP A 467 -31.69 -26.41 14.73
C ASP A 467 -30.32 -26.57 15.44
N ILE A 468 -29.19 -26.46 14.72
CA ILE A 468 -27.84 -26.68 15.28
C ILE A 468 -27.12 -25.35 15.49
N ASN A 469 -26.74 -25.07 16.76
CA ASN A 469 -26.01 -23.87 17.18
C ASN A 469 -24.89 -24.23 18.18
N PRO A 470 -23.61 -23.93 17.90
CA PRO A 470 -23.13 -23.30 16.69
C PRO A 470 -23.24 -24.23 15.48
N ALA A 471 -23.62 -23.67 14.35
CA ALA A 471 -23.67 -24.45 13.11
C ALA A 471 -22.25 -24.84 12.67
N PRO A 472 -22.08 -25.99 11.98
CA PRO A 472 -20.79 -26.39 11.43
C PRO A 472 -20.20 -25.33 10.51
N ARG A 473 -18.90 -25.06 10.65
CA ARG A 473 -18.16 -24.00 9.94
C ARG A 473 -17.09 -24.56 9.00
N GLY A 474 -16.95 -25.89 8.93
CA GLY A 474 -15.97 -26.56 8.08
C GLY A 474 -16.18 -26.28 6.58
N ALA A 475 -17.43 -26.23 6.11
CA ALA A 475 -17.77 -26.02 4.69
C ALA A 475 -17.72 -24.55 4.22
N LEU A 476 -17.31 -23.60 5.07
CA LEU A 476 -17.27 -22.18 4.69
C LEU A 476 -16.12 -21.90 3.72
N ALA A 477 -16.45 -21.38 2.55
CA ALA A 477 -15.48 -20.96 1.54
C ALA A 477 -15.92 -19.65 0.87
N LEU A 478 -14.96 -18.73 0.71
CA LEU A 478 -15.10 -17.57 -0.17
C LEU A 478 -14.55 -17.95 -1.54
N LEU A 479 -15.44 -18.09 -2.52
CA LEU A 479 -15.03 -18.17 -3.92
C LEU A 479 -14.88 -16.75 -4.45
N GLY A 480 -13.64 -16.30 -4.59
CA GLY A 480 -13.28 -14.95 -4.99
C GLY A 480 -12.06 -14.41 -4.24
N ASP A 481 -11.78 -13.14 -4.51
CA ASP A 481 -10.62 -12.43 -3.96
C ASP A 481 -10.90 -11.93 -2.52
N PRO A 482 -10.09 -12.33 -1.51
CA PRO A 482 -10.28 -11.93 -0.12
C PRO A 482 -9.86 -10.47 0.17
N ALA A 483 -9.16 -9.81 -0.75
CA ALA A 483 -8.69 -8.43 -0.61
C ALA A 483 -9.64 -7.40 -1.23
N LEU A 484 -10.81 -7.81 -1.75
CA LEU A 484 -11.76 -6.89 -2.36
C LEU A 484 -12.54 -6.10 -1.31
N ARG A 485 -12.75 -4.81 -1.60
CA ARG A 485 -13.64 -3.89 -0.88
C ARG A 485 -14.80 -3.53 -1.80
N MET A 486 -15.99 -3.28 -1.25
CA MET A 486 -17.17 -3.02 -2.10
C MET A 486 -17.14 -1.69 -2.86
N MET A 487 -16.25 -0.77 -2.45
CA MET A 487 -16.08 0.53 -3.11
C MET A 487 -14.60 0.86 -3.31
N ASN A 488 -14.26 1.18 -4.55
CA ASN A 488 -12.92 1.63 -4.94
C ASN A 488 -12.95 3.12 -5.30
N LEU A 489 -11.77 3.69 -5.53
CA LEU A 489 -11.55 5.03 -6.06
C LEU A 489 -10.66 4.94 -7.30
N ALA A 490 -10.87 5.84 -8.26
CA ALA A 490 -9.95 5.95 -9.38
C ALA A 490 -8.55 6.29 -8.87
N MET A 491 -7.53 5.68 -9.46
CA MET A 491 -6.14 5.89 -9.05
C MET A 491 -5.51 7.08 -9.78
N PRO A 492 -4.55 7.78 -9.15
CA PRO A 492 -3.66 8.69 -9.86
C PRO A 492 -2.76 7.91 -10.83
N ALA A 493 -2.01 8.62 -11.68
CA ALA A 493 -1.07 8.01 -12.62
C ALA A 493 0.25 8.80 -12.69
N ASN A 494 1.26 8.23 -13.36
CA ASN A 494 2.52 8.89 -13.69
C ASN A 494 3.21 9.59 -12.50
N LEU A 495 3.30 8.92 -11.35
CA LEU A 495 4.07 9.44 -10.23
C LEU A 495 5.54 9.58 -10.64
N VAL A 496 6.13 10.75 -10.33
CA VAL A 496 7.55 11.05 -10.53
C VAL A 496 8.12 11.53 -9.21
N VAL A 497 9.29 10.99 -8.85
CA VAL A 497 10.04 11.38 -7.64
C VAL A 497 11.34 12.07 -8.07
N THR A 498 11.62 13.24 -7.52
CA THR A 498 12.83 14.02 -7.80
C THR A 498 13.55 14.43 -6.52
N ASN A 499 14.86 14.72 -6.64
CA ASN A 499 15.65 15.32 -5.56
C ASN A 499 15.55 16.85 -5.66
N ASN A 500 14.96 17.46 -4.63
CA ASN A 500 14.86 18.91 -4.50
C ASN A 500 15.64 19.35 -3.25
N GLY A 501 16.89 19.79 -3.43
CA GLY A 501 17.73 20.29 -2.34
C GLY A 501 18.06 19.25 -1.25
N GLY A 502 18.13 17.97 -1.61
CA GLY A 502 18.37 16.84 -0.69
C GLY A 502 17.09 16.17 -0.18
N ASN A 503 15.91 16.73 -0.43
CA ASN A 503 14.62 16.17 -0.04
C ASN A 503 13.87 15.56 -1.24
N ALA A 504 12.99 14.60 -0.95
CA ALA A 504 12.11 14.01 -1.96
C ALA A 504 11.00 14.99 -2.36
N SER A 505 10.82 15.21 -3.66
CA SER A 505 9.72 15.96 -4.26
C SER A 505 8.94 15.07 -5.23
N PHE A 506 7.64 15.34 -5.36
CA PHE A 506 6.68 14.45 -6.01
C PHE A 506 5.78 15.22 -6.98
N ASN A 507 5.52 14.65 -8.15
CA ASN A 507 4.53 15.11 -9.11
C ASN A 507 3.77 13.92 -9.71
N TRP A 508 2.48 14.07 -10.01
CA TRP A 508 1.67 13.00 -10.60
C TRP A 508 0.53 13.54 -11.47
N THR A 509 -0.13 12.66 -12.21
CA THR A 509 -1.40 12.93 -12.89
C THR A 509 -2.55 12.69 -11.93
N ALA A 510 -3.49 13.65 -11.85
CA ALA A 510 -4.67 13.56 -11.00
C ALA A 510 -5.51 12.31 -11.31
N ALA A 511 -6.01 11.65 -10.25
CA ALA A 511 -7.07 10.67 -10.36
C ALA A 511 -8.37 11.30 -10.88
N SER A 512 -9.15 10.55 -11.66
CA SER A 512 -10.50 10.97 -12.09
C SER A 512 -11.50 10.95 -10.92
N GLY A 513 -12.68 11.55 -11.11
CA GLY A 513 -13.75 11.51 -10.11
C GLY A 513 -13.58 12.46 -8.92
N SER A 514 -12.78 13.52 -9.08
CA SER A 514 -12.62 14.63 -8.12
C SER A 514 -12.33 14.18 -6.68
N PRO A 515 -11.18 13.52 -6.43
CA PRO A 515 -10.80 13.15 -5.07
C PRO A 515 -10.66 14.40 -4.18
N ALA A 516 -10.80 14.23 -2.86
CA ALA A 516 -10.57 15.32 -1.91
C ALA A 516 -9.09 15.75 -1.86
N GLY A 517 -8.19 14.83 -2.21
CA GLY A 517 -6.77 15.07 -2.36
C GLY A 517 -5.96 13.78 -2.35
N TYR A 518 -4.70 13.85 -1.94
CA TYR A 518 -3.75 12.75 -2.04
C TYR A 518 -2.92 12.54 -0.76
N HIS A 519 -2.53 11.29 -0.54
CA HIS A 519 -1.49 10.90 0.39
C HIS A 519 -0.35 10.20 -0.34
N ILE A 520 0.87 10.48 0.09
CA ILE A 520 2.10 9.87 -0.40
C ILE A 520 2.58 8.90 0.67
N PHE A 521 3.06 7.74 0.21
CA PHE A 521 3.61 6.70 1.05
C PHE A 521 4.98 6.30 0.51
N ARG A 522 5.89 5.97 1.41
CA ARG A 522 7.18 5.35 1.10
C ARG A 522 7.13 3.89 1.52
N PHE A 523 7.62 2.98 0.70
CA PHE A 523 7.75 1.58 1.09
C PHE A 523 8.94 1.40 2.04
N GLY A 524 8.70 0.78 3.19
CA GLY A 524 9.73 0.38 4.15
C GLY A 524 10.58 -0.78 3.63
N SER A 525 11.64 -1.12 4.34
CA SER A 525 12.48 -2.29 4.02
C SER A 525 11.73 -3.62 4.14
N ASP A 526 10.65 -3.65 4.91
CA ASP A 526 9.72 -4.76 5.06
C ASP A 526 8.67 -4.84 3.93
N GLY A 527 8.67 -3.85 3.04
CA GLY A 527 7.71 -3.69 1.94
C GLY A 527 6.41 -3.00 2.35
N LEU A 528 6.19 -2.68 3.63
CA LEU A 528 4.95 -2.05 4.09
C LEU A 528 4.98 -0.54 3.79
N PRO A 529 3.87 0.05 3.34
CA PRO A 529 3.81 1.48 3.07
C PRO A 529 3.70 2.31 4.34
N VAL A 530 4.54 3.34 4.45
CA VAL A 530 4.54 4.33 5.54
C VAL A 530 4.18 5.69 4.96
N GLN A 531 3.19 6.35 5.57
CA GLN A 531 2.70 7.65 5.10
C GLN A 531 3.75 8.75 5.28
N VAL A 532 3.92 9.59 4.26
CA VAL A 532 4.93 10.67 4.18
C VAL A 532 4.37 12.01 4.67
N ASN A 533 3.12 12.33 4.32
CA ASN A 533 2.46 13.59 4.66
C ASN A 533 1.34 13.37 5.69
N THR A 534 1.15 14.30 6.62
CA THR A 534 0.05 14.22 7.61
C THR A 534 -1.24 14.88 7.14
N THR A 535 -1.13 15.97 6.36
CA THR A 535 -2.28 16.70 5.81
C THR A 535 -2.56 16.30 4.37
N LEU A 536 -3.83 16.26 4.00
CA LEU A 536 -4.26 15.93 2.64
C LEU A 536 -3.69 16.92 1.60
N ILE A 537 -3.09 16.41 0.53
CA ILE A 537 -2.52 17.23 -0.54
C ILE A 537 -3.61 17.50 -1.59
N THR A 538 -4.01 18.75 -1.80
CA THR A 538 -5.10 19.10 -2.74
C THR A 538 -4.63 19.31 -4.18
N GLY A 539 -3.34 19.55 -4.39
CA GLY A 539 -2.71 19.63 -5.71
C GLY A 539 -2.16 18.29 -6.21
N THR A 540 -1.49 18.31 -7.35
CA THR A 540 -0.83 17.14 -7.95
C THR A 540 0.70 17.15 -7.81
N SER A 541 1.20 17.93 -6.85
CA SER A 541 2.61 18.02 -6.51
C SER A 541 2.81 18.22 -5.02
N PHE A 542 3.95 17.77 -4.50
CA PHE A 542 4.30 17.90 -3.09
C PHE A 542 5.82 17.95 -2.91
N ASN A 543 6.31 18.98 -2.23
CA ASN A 543 7.69 19.05 -1.76
C ASN A 543 7.72 18.56 -0.31
N SER A 544 8.34 17.40 -0.07
CA SER A 544 8.44 16.86 1.30
C SER A 544 9.68 17.39 2.03
N THR A 545 9.69 17.19 3.34
CA THR A 545 10.89 17.34 4.18
C THR A 545 11.61 16.00 4.40
N GLN A 546 11.17 14.93 3.75
CA GLN A 546 11.82 13.62 3.84
C GLN A 546 13.09 13.62 2.99
N PRO A 547 14.23 13.08 3.49
CA PRO A 547 15.44 12.97 2.70
C PRO A 547 15.21 12.18 1.41
N PHE A 548 15.80 12.64 0.31
CA PHE A 548 15.83 11.89 -0.93
C PHE A 548 16.74 10.67 -0.76
N VAL A 549 16.20 9.48 -1.00
CA VAL A 549 16.94 8.21 -0.97
C VAL A 549 16.86 7.59 -2.36
N SER A 550 18.00 7.49 -3.03
CA SER A 550 18.15 6.81 -4.33
C SER A 550 17.62 5.38 -4.25
N GLY A 551 16.80 4.98 -5.23
CA GLY A 551 16.19 3.65 -5.27
C GLY A 551 15.03 3.43 -4.30
N ALA A 552 14.68 4.40 -3.45
CA ALA A 552 13.51 4.25 -2.58
C ALA A 552 12.21 4.27 -3.41
N GLU A 553 11.30 3.37 -3.09
CA GLU A 553 10.00 3.29 -3.74
C GLU A 553 8.94 4.09 -2.99
N TYR A 554 8.07 4.75 -3.75
CA TYR A 554 6.97 5.55 -3.27
C TYR A 554 5.68 5.18 -3.99
N MET A 555 4.55 5.49 -3.35
CA MET A 555 3.26 5.52 -4.02
C MET A 555 2.46 6.76 -3.62
N VAL A 556 1.63 7.24 -4.53
CA VAL A 556 0.62 8.27 -4.25
C VAL A 556 -0.76 7.66 -4.44
N ARG A 557 -1.64 7.85 -3.45
CA ARG A 557 -3.03 7.36 -3.46
C ARG A 557 -3.97 8.55 -3.36
N ALA A 558 -5.04 8.54 -4.16
CA ALA A 558 -6.13 9.48 -4.01
C ALA A 558 -6.95 9.13 -2.77
N ALA A 559 -7.41 10.15 -2.04
CA ALA A 559 -8.26 9.99 -0.88
C ALA A 559 -9.59 10.70 -1.05
N LYS A 560 -10.65 10.08 -0.54
CA LYS A 560 -12.00 10.66 -0.49
C LYS A 560 -12.72 10.17 0.75
N LEU A 561 -13.44 11.08 1.41
CA LEU A 561 -14.37 10.70 2.48
C LEU A 561 -15.58 10.02 1.82
N GLU A 562 -15.70 8.70 1.98
CA GLU A 562 -16.86 7.95 1.52
C GLU A 562 -17.91 7.90 2.62
N THR A 563 -19.18 7.95 2.22
CA THR A 563 -20.34 7.81 3.11
C THR A 563 -21.27 6.74 2.54
N THR A 564 -21.67 5.78 3.36
CA THR A 564 -22.52 4.65 2.99
C THR A 564 -23.74 4.56 3.89
N ALA A 565 -24.54 3.51 3.69
CA ALA A 565 -25.59 3.04 4.59
C ALA A 565 -25.07 2.57 5.97
N SER A 566 -23.78 2.73 6.26
CA SER A 566 -23.12 2.26 7.47
C SER A 566 -22.38 3.39 8.21
N GLY A 567 -21.86 4.40 7.53
CA GLY A 567 -21.12 5.50 8.16
C GLY A 567 -20.16 6.18 7.19
N SER A 568 -19.08 6.78 7.70
CA SER A 568 -18.08 7.44 6.86
C SER A 568 -16.62 7.11 7.21
N TRP A 569 -15.77 7.02 6.19
CA TRP A 569 -14.33 6.80 6.32
C TRP A 569 -13.56 7.40 5.16
N TRP A 570 -12.29 7.69 5.40
CA TRP A 570 -11.35 8.09 4.36
C TRP A 570 -10.92 6.87 3.54
N ASN A 571 -11.51 6.73 2.35
CA ASN A 571 -11.15 5.68 1.41
C ASN A 571 -9.91 6.10 0.60
N LEU A 572 -9.02 5.14 0.33
CA LEU A 572 -7.86 5.31 -0.54
C LEU A 572 -8.01 4.49 -1.82
N SER A 573 -7.65 5.08 -2.96
CA SER A 573 -7.51 4.40 -4.25
C SER A 573 -6.37 3.38 -4.26
N LEU A 574 -6.19 2.61 -5.33
CA LEU A 574 -4.88 2.05 -5.63
C LEU A 574 -3.85 3.19 -5.85
N GLY A 575 -2.58 2.90 -5.57
CA GLY A 575 -1.50 3.88 -5.68
C GLY A 575 -0.77 3.87 -7.03
N ALA A 576 -0.48 5.04 -7.59
CA ALA A 576 0.55 5.17 -8.61
C ALA A 576 1.92 5.03 -7.95
N GLN A 577 2.75 4.13 -8.46
CA GLN A 577 4.04 3.80 -7.87
C GLN A 577 5.18 4.42 -8.68
N ALA A 578 6.26 4.78 -8.00
CA ALA A 578 7.49 5.24 -8.63
C ALA A 578 8.70 4.93 -7.76
N THR A 579 9.82 4.64 -8.41
CA THR A 579 11.12 4.47 -7.74
C THR A 579 11.92 5.75 -7.90
N ALA A 580 12.46 6.26 -6.79
CA ALA A 580 13.39 7.37 -6.81
C ALA A 580 14.59 7.00 -7.70
N PRO A 581 14.94 7.82 -8.70
CA PRO A 581 15.97 7.47 -9.68
C PRO A 581 17.28 7.02 -9.04
N THR A 582 17.78 5.85 -9.47
CA THR A 582 19.11 5.36 -9.12
C THR A 582 20.13 6.03 -10.01
N GLY A 583 20.55 7.24 -9.62
CA GLY A 583 21.52 8.06 -10.33
C GLY A 583 20.92 9.35 -10.91
N ALA A 584 21.72 10.39 -11.14
CA ALA A 584 23.16 10.41 -11.09
C ALA A 584 23.63 11.20 -9.88
N ASN A 585 24.59 10.65 -9.11
CA ASN A 585 25.58 11.57 -8.59
C ASN A 585 26.29 12.16 -9.81
N VAL A 586 26.42 13.47 -9.86
CA VAL A 586 27.25 14.08 -10.90
C VAL A 586 28.72 13.98 -10.52
N LEU A 587 29.58 13.74 -11.51
CA LEU A 587 31.02 13.59 -11.31
C LEU A 587 31.76 14.82 -11.85
N ALA A 588 32.64 15.39 -11.02
CA ALA A 588 33.54 16.47 -11.43
C ALA A 588 35.00 16.00 -11.27
N ASN A 589 35.76 16.06 -12.37
CA ASN A 589 37.20 15.86 -12.36
C ASN A 589 37.88 17.23 -12.30
N VAL A 590 38.26 17.67 -11.11
CA VAL A 590 38.76 19.01 -10.85
C VAL A 590 40.28 18.98 -10.81
N ALA A 591 40.92 19.97 -11.43
CA ALA A 591 42.34 20.24 -11.24
C ALA A 591 42.57 21.72 -10.91
N MET A 592 43.39 22.00 -9.89
CA MET A 592 43.68 23.33 -9.38
C MET A 592 45.07 23.40 -8.75
N LEU A 593 45.67 24.60 -8.75
CA LEU A 593 46.96 24.86 -8.10
C LEU A 593 46.81 25.95 -7.04
N LEU A 594 47.61 25.87 -5.99
CA LEU A 594 47.65 26.81 -4.87
C LEU A 594 48.96 27.58 -4.95
N GLU A 595 48.90 28.92 -4.97
CA GLU A 595 50.10 29.75 -5.13
C GLU A 595 51.18 29.46 -4.09
N GLY A 596 50.83 29.39 -2.80
CA GLY A 596 51.77 29.24 -1.70
C GLY A 596 52.76 28.09 -1.87
N PRO A 597 52.28 26.85 -2.11
CA PRO A 597 53.18 25.72 -2.32
C PRO A 597 53.68 25.54 -3.76
N TYR A 598 53.16 26.30 -4.74
CA TYR A 598 53.47 26.10 -6.16
C TYR A 598 54.87 26.57 -6.52
N ASP A 599 55.65 25.66 -7.11
CA ASP A 599 56.96 25.96 -7.67
C ASP A 599 56.87 26.05 -9.22
N PRO A 600 57.10 27.24 -9.82
CA PRO A 600 57.00 27.42 -11.26
C PRO A 600 58.12 26.72 -12.04
N PHE A 601 59.22 26.29 -11.39
CA PHE A 601 60.29 25.57 -12.07
C PHE A 601 59.95 24.10 -12.29
N SER A 602 59.45 23.41 -11.25
CA SER A 602 58.98 22.03 -11.37
C SER A 602 57.57 21.92 -11.95
N GLY A 603 56.78 23.00 -11.90
CA GLY A 603 55.37 22.98 -12.27
C GLY A 603 54.49 22.21 -11.28
N MET A 604 55.01 21.93 -10.08
CA MET A 604 54.34 21.16 -9.04
C MET A 604 54.23 21.96 -7.73
N MET A 605 53.29 21.59 -6.87
CA MET A 605 53.21 22.07 -5.50
C MET A 605 54.12 21.26 -4.58
N ASN A 606 54.64 21.87 -3.52
CA ASN A 606 55.32 21.13 -2.45
C ASN A 606 54.30 20.41 -1.55
N ASP A 607 54.71 19.29 -0.95
CA ASP A 607 53.90 18.43 -0.07
C ASP A 607 54.43 18.39 1.37
N GLN A 608 54.98 19.50 1.85
CA GLN A 608 55.67 19.54 3.15
C GLN A 608 54.72 19.24 4.33
N LEU A 609 53.44 19.62 4.25
CA LEU A 609 52.42 19.21 5.23
C LEU A 609 52.30 17.69 5.35
N ARG A 610 52.31 16.98 4.23
CA ARG A 610 52.25 15.51 4.17
C ARG A 610 53.53 14.90 4.74
N VAL A 611 54.70 15.41 4.34
CA VAL A 611 56.00 14.97 4.85
C VAL A 611 56.09 15.15 6.38
N ALA A 612 55.53 16.22 6.91
CA ALA A 612 55.49 16.49 8.35
C ALA A 612 54.36 15.73 9.10
N GLY A 613 53.53 14.95 8.40
CA GLY A 613 52.40 14.22 9.01
C GLY A 613 51.30 15.12 9.56
N LEU A 614 51.15 16.34 9.02
CA LEU A 614 50.26 17.37 9.56
C LEU A 614 48.87 17.39 8.90
N ILE A 615 48.68 16.72 7.76
CA ILE A 615 47.37 16.67 7.09
C ILE A 615 46.41 15.82 7.94
N PRO A 616 45.26 16.36 8.39
CA PRO A 616 44.31 15.61 9.20
C PRO A 616 43.65 14.50 8.36
N LEU A 617 43.31 13.38 9.00
CA LEU A 617 42.58 12.30 8.33
C LEU A 617 41.12 12.67 8.03
N THR A 618 40.53 13.59 8.80
CA THR A 618 39.19 14.13 8.55
C THR A 618 39.30 15.52 7.92
N GLU A 619 38.45 15.82 6.96
CA GLU A 619 38.41 17.13 6.31
C GLU A 619 38.19 18.28 7.33
N PRO A 620 38.87 19.42 7.18
CA PRO A 620 38.85 20.49 8.18
C PRO A 620 37.69 21.48 8.03
N TYR A 621 36.98 21.50 6.90
CA TYR A 621 36.02 22.56 6.57
C TYR A 621 34.77 22.50 7.45
N THR A 622 34.35 21.32 7.89
CA THR A 622 33.26 21.20 8.87
C THR A 622 33.66 21.79 10.22
N ALA A 623 34.87 21.50 10.69
CA ALA A 623 35.38 22.08 11.95
C ALA A 623 35.61 23.60 11.86
N LEU A 624 35.90 24.11 10.65
CA LEU A 624 35.97 25.55 10.36
C LEU A 624 34.59 26.23 10.25
N GLY A 625 33.49 25.49 10.42
CA GLY A 625 32.14 26.03 10.46
C GLY A 625 31.53 26.35 9.09
N LEU A 626 32.09 25.83 7.99
CA LEU A 626 31.47 26.02 6.68
C LEU A 626 30.24 25.12 6.53
N SER A 627 29.10 25.71 6.14
CA SER A 627 27.85 24.97 5.90
C SER A 627 28.01 23.94 4.77
N GLN A 628 27.45 22.75 4.94
CA GLN A 628 27.42 21.68 3.93
C GLN A 628 26.04 21.64 3.26
N ALA A 629 25.97 21.15 2.02
CA ALA A 629 24.73 21.04 1.26
C ALA A 629 24.70 19.73 0.46
N ALA A 630 23.55 19.04 0.47
CA ALA A 630 23.30 17.81 -0.29
C ALA A 630 24.49 16.83 -0.31
N GLY A 631 25.06 16.53 0.86
CA GLY A 631 26.31 15.80 1.03
C GLY A 631 27.48 16.70 1.47
N GLY A 632 28.69 16.16 1.49
CA GLY A 632 29.86 16.87 2.00
C GLY A 632 29.90 16.95 3.53
N GLY A 633 31.10 17.10 4.08
CA GLY A 633 31.36 17.21 5.50
C GLY A 633 31.61 15.88 6.19
N GLY A 634 32.69 15.81 6.96
CA GLY A 634 33.11 14.60 7.67
C GLY A 634 33.82 13.55 6.82
N GLU A 635 34.16 13.86 5.56
CA GLU A 635 35.01 13.00 4.74
C GLU A 635 36.31 12.64 5.45
N THR A 636 36.67 11.36 5.40
CA THR A 636 37.92 10.85 5.97
C THR A 636 38.77 10.15 4.92
N THR A 637 40.08 10.43 4.92
CA THR A 637 41.08 9.67 4.18
C THR A 637 41.87 8.74 5.10
N THR A 638 42.89 8.06 4.57
CA THR A 638 43.70 7.09 5.31
C THR A 638 45.18 7.46 5.29
N PRO A 639 45.96 7.00 6.29
CA PRO A 639 47.42 7.14 6.25
C PRO A 639 48.06 6.54 4.97
N ALA A 640 47.46 5.49 4.40
CA ALA A 640 47.96 4.88 3.16
C ALA A 640 47.90 5.85 1.98
N VAL A 641 46.82 6.63 1.85
CA VAL A 641 46.68 7.67 0.82
C VAL A 641 47.69 8.79 1.07
N LEU A 642 47.89 9.21 2.31
CA LEU A 642 48.88 10.25 2.67
C LEU A 642 50.34 9.78 2.55
N ASN A 643 50.60 8.48 2.46
CA ASN A 643 51.95 7.92 2.23
C ASN A 643 52.35 7.91 0.75
N VAL A 644 51.43 8.20 -0.17
CA VAL A 644 51.75 8.34 -1.61
C VAL A 644 52.73 9.50 -1.82
N THR A 645 53.75 9.27 -2.64
CA THR A 645 54.80 10.24 -3.00
C THR A 645 54.79 10.54 -4.51
N GLY A 646 55.64 11.46 -4.97
CA GLY A 646 55.71 11.87 -6.39
C GLY A 646 54.57 12.82 -6.77
N SER A 647 54.19 12.85 -8.04
CA SER A 647 53.16 13.77 -8.57
C SER A 647 51.81 13.67 -7.85
N ASN A 648 51.47 12.46 -7.39
CA ASN A 648 50.19 12.16 -6.75
C ASN A 648 50.24 12.35 -5.21
N ALA A 649 51.34 12.87 -4.66
CA ALA A 649 51.42 13.15 -3.23
C ALA A 649 50.39 14.20 -2.84
N VAL A 650 49.63 13.94 -1.77
CA VAL A 650 48.61 14.87 -1.28
C VAL A 650 49.30 16.12 -0.70
N VAL A 651 48.87 17.29 -1.16
CA VAL A 651 49.31 18.59 -0.65
C VAL A 651 48.38 19.03 0.49
N ASP A 652 47.07 18.96 0.29
CA ASP A 652 46.07 19.33 1.30
C ASP A 652 44.62 18.90 0.97
N TRP A 653 43.69 19.17 1.88
CA TRP A 653 42.25 19.14 1.64
C TRP A 653 41.74 20.38 0.90
N VAL A 654 40.80 20.18 -0.03
CA VAL A 654 40.06 21.24 -0.74
C VAL A 654 38.55 21.01 -0.62
N ARG A 655 37.77 22.09 -0.75
CA ARG A 655 36.31 22.06 -0.79
C ARG A 655 35.83 22.45 -2.18
N VAL A 656 34.96 21.63 -2.77
CA VAL A 656 34.32 21.90 -4.06
C VAL A 656 32.82 22.05 -3.86
N GLU A 657 32.24 23.06 -4.50
CA GLU A 657 30.82 23.41 -4.38
C GLU A 657 30.17 23.38 -5.77
N LEU A 658 29.01 22.74 -5.87
CA LEU A 658 28.09 22.94 -6.99
C LEU A 658 27.14 24.07 -6.63
N ARG A 659 27.04 25.06 -7.49
CA ARG A 659 26.19 26.25 -7.33
C ARG A 659 25.14 26.30 -8.44
N SER A 660 23.98 26.87 -8.12
CA SER A 660 22.84 26.96 -9.05
C SER A 660 23.22 27.75 -10.31
N SER A 661 22.85 27.25 -11.49
CA SER A 661 23.07 27.92 -12.77
C SER A 661 22.23 29.19 -12.94
N GLY A 662 21.05 29.27 -12.30
CA GLY A 662 20.17 30.44 -12.35
C GLY A 662 20.38 31.44 -11.20
N SER A 663 21.05 31.02 -10.12
CA SER A 663 21.33 31.86 -8.94
C SER A 663 22.68 31.48 -8.33
N PRO A 664 23.79 32.00 -8.88
CA PRO A 664 25.14 31.50 -8.58
C PRO A 664 25.59 31.63 -7.11
N GLY A 665 24.92 32.43 -6.28
CA GLY A 665 25.18 32.51 -4.82
C GLY A 665 24.64 31.31 -4.02
N THR A 666 23.73 30.51 -4.60
CA THR A 666 23.12 29.36 -3.92
C THR A 666 23.95 28.10 -4.12
N ILE A 667 24.46 27.54 -3.02
CA ILE A 667 25.16 26.25 -2.99
C ILE A 667 24.12 25.11 -3.03
N VAL A 668 24.22 24.24 -4.03
CA VAL A 668 23.34 23.09 -4.26
C VAL A 668 23.91 21.81 -3.65
N ALA A 669 25.23 21.60 -3.78
CA ALA A 669 25.91 20.45 -3.20
C ALA A 669 27.37 20.78 -2.84
N THR A 670 27.92 20.12 -1.83
CA THR A 670 29.32 20.25 -1.40
C THR A 670 30.04 18.92 -1.35
N ARG A 671 31.35 18.91 -1.64
CA ARG A 671 32.22 17.75 -1.44
C ARG A 671 33.65 18.16 -1.14
N GLN A 672 34.31 17.42 -0.25
CA GLN A 672 35.69 17.62 0.14
C GLN A 672 36.59 16.59 -0.56
N GLY A 673 37.72 17.06 -1.06
CA GLY A 673 38.68 16.27 -1.82
C GLY A 673 40.12 16.56 -1.41
N LEU A 674 41.04 15.81 -1.99
CA LEU A 674 42.47 15.90 -1.74
C LEU A 674 43.14 16.49 -2.98
N VAL A 675 43.83 17.62 -2.84
CA VAL A 675 44.63 18.19 -3.94
C VAL A 675 46.04 17.59 -3.92
N GLN A 676 46.50 17.11 -5.06
CA GLN A 676 47.81 16.47 -5.25
C GLN A 676 48.86 17.44 -5.79
N ARG A 677 50.15 17.08 -5.80
CA ARG A 677 51.26 17.97 -6.19
C ARG A 677 51.18 18.48 -7.62
N ASP A 678 50.67 17.68 -8.54
CA ASP A 678 50.42 18.10 -9.93
C ASP A 678 49.12 18.92 -10.10
N GLY A 679 48.36 19.09 -9.02
CA GLY A 679 47.15 19.88 -8.93
C GLY A 679 45.86 19.10 -9.20
N ASP A 680 45.90 17.78 -9.39
CA ASP A 680 44.68 17.00 -9.52
C ASP A 680 43.94 16.90 -8.17
N VAL A 681 42.61 17.00 -8.21
CA VAL A 681 41.76 16.90 -7.02
C VAL A 681 40.99 15.59 -7.05
N THR A 682 41.25 14.76 -6.06
CA THR A 682 40.71 13.40 -5.95
C THR A 682 39.77 13.27 -4.77
N ALA A 683 38.94 12.23 -4.78
CA ALA A 683 38.17 11.80 -3.64
C ALA A 683 39.09 11.26 -2.52
N VAL A 684 38.49 10.82 -1.41
CA VAL A 684 39.24 10.38 -0.22
C VAL A 684 40.12 9.14 -0.42
N ASP A 685 39.95 8.43 -1.54
CA ASP A 685 40.76 7.29 -1.97
C ASP A 685 42.06 7.69 -2.69
N GLY A 686 42.24 8.98 -2.99
CA GLY A 686 43.41 9.50 -3.71
C GLY A 686 43.40 9.23 -5.22
N ILE A 687 42.30 8.73 -5.79
CA ILE A 687 42.23 8.29 -7.20
C ILE A 687 40.96 8.79 -7.89
N SER A 688 39.79 8.61 -7.27
CA SER A 688 38.51 8.83 -7.94
C SER A 688 38.17 10.31 -8.12
N ALA A 689 37.38 10.62 -9.15
CA ALA A 689 36.79 11.96 -9.31
C ALA A 689 35.79 12.27 -8.19
N LEU A 690 35.50 13.56 -7.98
CA LEU A 690 34.55 13.97 -6.96
C LEU A 690 33.11 13.65 -7.39
N SER A 691 32.37 12.97 -6.51
CA SER A 691 30.98 12.56 -6.73
C SER A 691 30.03 13.39 -5.88
N PHE A 692 29.06 14.08 -6.47
CA PHE A 692 28.10 14.94 -5.77
C PHE A 692 26.70 14.34 -5.78
N ASN A 693 25.98 14.40 -4.67
CA ASN A 693 24.58 13.98 -4.62
C ASN A 693 23.67 15.09 -5.18
N ALA A 694 23.77 15.30 -6.49
CA ALA A 694 22.98 16.24 -7.28
C ALA A 694 22.68 15.63 -8.64
N ALA A 695 21.48 15.86 -9.19
CA ALA A 695 21.05 15.30 -10.47
C ALA A 695 21.89 15.83 -11.66
N PRO A 696 21.95 15.12 -12.81
CA PRO A 696 22.55 15.66 -14.03
C PRO A 696 21.98 17.02 -14.41
N GLY A 697 22.84 17.95 -14.80
CA GLY A 697 22.42 19.32 -15.09
C GLY A 697 23.58 20.28 -15.22
N ASN A 698 23.24 21.56 -15.44
CA ASN A 698 24.22 22.64 -15.55
C ASN A 698 24.44 23.31 -14.20
N TYR A 699 25.69 23.36 -13.76
CA TYR A 699 26.10 23.93 -12.46
C TYR A 699 27.30 24.86 -12.61
N HIS A 700 27.33 25.94 -11.83
CA HIS A 700 28.61 26.59 -11.58
C HIS A 700 29.41 25.73 -10.60
N VAL A 701 30.72 25.56 -10.85
CA VAL A 701 31.59 24.78 -9.96
C VAL A 701 32.59 25.72 -9.31
N ALA A 702 32.60 25.77 -7.98
CA ALA A 702 33.52 26.57 -7.20
C ALA A 702 34.54 25.69 -6.47
N VAL A 703 35.80 26.12 -6.48
CA VAL A 703 36.90 25.51 -5.72
C VAL A 703 37.32 26.46 -4.61
N ARG A 704 37.47 25.91 -3.40
CA ARG A 704 37.83 26.66 -2.19
C ARG A 704 38.91 25.91 -1.42
N HIS A 705 39.77 26.69 -0.78
CA HIS A 705 40.82 26.20 0.10
C HIS A 705 40.82 27.00 1.40
N ARG A 706 41.39 26.44 2.47
CA ARG A 706 41.31 27.01 3.82
C ARG A 706 41.96 28.39 3.98
N ASN A 707 42.94 28.74 3.15
CA ASN A 707 43.67 30.02 3.24
C ASN A 707 44.04 30.65 1.89
N HIS A 708 43.32 30.26 0.83
CA HIS A 708 43.42 30.87 -0.49
C HIS A 708 42.06 31.42 -0.94
N LEU A 709 42.06 32.46 -1.75
CA LEU A 709 40.83 32.97 -2.37
C LEU A 709 40.29 31.95 -3.37
N GLY A 710 39.03 31.54 -3.19
CA GLY A 710 38.36 30.60 -4.09
C GLY A 710 38.05 31.18 -5.46
N ALA A 711 37.80 30.27 -6.42
CA ALA A 711 37.44 30.59 -7.80
C ALA A 711 36.26 29.72 -8.26
N MET A 712 35.47 30.21 -9.22
CA MET A 712 34.32 29.49 -9.78
C MET A 712 34.31 29.59 -11.30
N THR A 713 33.73 28.62 -11.98
CA THR A 713 33.52 28.67 -13.43
C THR A 713 32.68 29.90 -13.83
N ALA A 714 33.09 30.60 -14.89
CA ALA A 714 32.38 31.77 -15.41
C ALA A 714 30.97 31.44 -15.90
N SER A 715 30.84 30.30 -16.59
CA SER A 715 29.58 29.76 -17.09
C SER A 715 29.23 28.45 -16.36
N PRO A 716 27.94 28.09 -16.29
CA PRO A 716 27.52 26.77 -15.86
C PRO A 716 28.12 25.67 -16.75
N VAL A 717 28.50 24.55 -16.14
CA VAL A 717 29.03 23.36 -16.81
C VAL A 717 28.06 22.21 -16.67
N ALA A 718 27.84 21.48 -17.76
CA ALA A 718 27.02 20.26 -17.76
C ALA A 718 27.76 19.13 -17.03
N LEU A 719 27.17 18.64 -15.95
CA LEU A 719 27.67 17.48 -15.21
C LEU A 719 26.69 16.31 -15.33
N SER A 720 27.25 15.11 -15.35
CA SER A 720 26.50 13.84 -15.45
C SER A 720 27.20 12.75 -14.63
N GLY A 721 26.76 11.50 -14.77
CA GLY A 721 27.46 10.35 -14.19
C GLY A 721 28.84 10.07 -14.83
N THR A 722 29.23 10.79 -15.88
CA THR A 722 30.58 10.77 -16.45
C THR A 722 31.39 11.94 -15.91
N ALA A 723 32.63 11.69 -15.48
CA ALA A 723 33.48 12.71 -14.89
C ALA A 723 33.82 13.83 -15.89
N THR A 724 33.27 15.02 -15.64
CA THR A 724 33.52 16.20 -16.49
C THR A 724 34.82 16.89 -16.07
N PRO A 725 35.79 17.11 -16.99
CA PRO A 725 37.06 17.76 -16.67
C PRO A 725 36.88 19.27 -16.44
N LEU A 726 37.41 19.75 -15.32
CA LEU A 726 37.36 21.14 -14.87
C LEU A 726 38.77 21.57 -14.44
N ASN A 727 39.54 22.06 -15.40
CA ASN A 727 40.94 22.40 -15.19
C ASN A 727 41.13 23.90 -14.90
N PHE A 728 41.18 24.26 -13.63
CA PHE A 728 41.46 25.62 -13.14
C PHE A 728 42.94 26.01 -13.28
N LYS A 729 43.83 25.11 -13.71
CA LYS A 729 45.27 25.36 -13.91
C LYS A 729 45.55 26.13 -15.20
N ILE A 730 44.62 26.15 -16.16
CA ILE A 730 44.84 26.68 -17.51
C ILE A 730 43.93 27.87 -17.86
N PRO A 731 44.37 28.79 -18.74
CA PRO A 731 43.54 29.92 -19.15
C PRO A 731 42.24 29.57 -19.89
N GLY A 732 42.17 28.38 -20.49
CA GLY A 732 41.03 27.92 -21.28
C GLY A 732 39.74 27.72 -20.50
N LEU A 733 39.81 27.54 -19.17
CA LEU A 733 38.63 27.53 -18.31
C LEU A 733 38.33 28.97 -17.86
N GLY A 734 37.22 29.54 -18.34
CA GLY A 734 36.75 30.85 -17.89
C GLY A 734 36.35 30.82 -16.42
N THR A 735 36.76 31.82 -15.65
CA THR A 735 36.41 31.97 -14.24
C THR A 735 35.57 33.21 -13.98
N TRP A 736 34.72 33.14 -12.95
CA TRP A 736 33.83 34.22 -12.55
C TRP A 736 34.63 35.45 -12.12
N GLY A 737 34.22 36.64 -12.58
CA GLY A 737 34.96 37.88 -12.35
C GLY A 737 36.18 38.06 -13.26
N THR A 738 37.02 39.06 -12.96
CA THR A 738 38.15 39.44 -13.84
C THR A 738 39.52 39.04 -13.32
N ASN A 739 39.66 38.75 -12.01
CA ASN A 739 40.94 38.46 -11.35
C ASN A 739 40.80 37.29 -10.34
N ALA A 740 40.03 36.25 -10.68
CA ALA A 740 39.75 35.13 -9.78
C ALA A 740 41.00 34.34 -9.35
N GLN A 741 42.04 34.35 -10.18
CA GLN A 741 43.26 33.55 -10.00
C GLN A 741 44.50 34.35 -10.40
N LYS A 742 45.67 33.96 -9.91
CA LYS A 742 46.97 34.51 -10.29
C LYS A 742 47.58 33.70 -11.43
N LEU A 743 48.25 34.37 -12.36
CA LEU A 743 49.04 33.72 -13.42
C LEU A 743 50.52 33.71 -13.03
N ILE A 744 51.13 32.52 -12.95
CA ILE A 744 52.55 32.33 -12.68
C ILE A 744 53.11 31.38 -13.74
N ALA A 745 54.09 31.84 -14.54
CA ALA A 745 54.75 31.04 -15.57
C ALA A 745 53.79 30.27 -16.51
N GLY A 746 52.62 30.86 -16.81
CA GLY A 746 51.58 30.26 -17.69
C GLY A 746 50.54 29.40 -16.97
N ALA A 747 50.76 29.01 -15.71
CA ALA A 747 49.79 28.30 -14.88
C ALA A 747 48.92 29.28 -14.07
N ARG A 748 47.63 28.97 -13.93
CA ARG A 748 46.72 29.67 -13.02
C ARG A 748 46.71 29.00 -11.65
N VAL A 749 46.90 29.81 -10.62
CA VAL A 749 46.90 29.38 -9.21
C VAL A 749 45.88 30.19 -8.40
N LEU A 750 45.31 29.62 -7.33
CA LEU A 750 44.50 30.39 -6.38
C LEU A 750 45.40 31.37 -5.61
N TRP A 751 44.89 32.57 -5.34
CA TRP A 751 45.63 33.58 -4.59
C TRP A 751 45.83 33.15 -3.14
N ALA A 752 47.08 33.06 -2.69
CA ALA A 752 47.39 32.76 -1.31
C ALA A 752 47.18 33.97 -0.38
N GLY A 753 46.83 33.72 0.88
CA GLY A 753 46.94 34.73 1.93
C GLY A 753 45.65 35.11 2.66
N ASP A 754 44.54 34.40 2.45
CA ASP A 754 43.30 34.61 3.22
C ASP A 754 43.42 33.90 4.58
N ALA A 755 44.31 34.40 5.44
CA ALA A 755 44.63 33.79 6.73
C ALA A 755 43.47 33.90 7.73
N THR A 756 42.50 34.77 7.45
CA THR A 756 41.29 34.98 8.25
C THR A 756 40.06 34.24 7.72
N SER A 757 40.15 33.62 6.54
CA SER A 757 39.05 32.93 5.85
C SER A 757 37.83 33.83 5.58
N ASN A 758 38.05 35.14 5.42
CA ASN A 758 36.98 36.12 5.23
C ASN A 758 36.72 36.44 3.74
N GLY A 759 37.41 35.76 2.82
CA GLY A 759 37.29 35.97 1.38
C GLY A 759 38.00 37.22 0.88
N GLN A 760 38.85 37.84 1.69
CA GLN A 760 39.66 39.00 1.33
C GLN A 760 41.12 38.73 1.67
N VAL A 761 42.03 39.32 0.88
CA VAL A 761 43.46 39.36 1.20
C VAL A 761 43.86 40.81 1.36
N LYS A 762 44.33 41.15 2.57
CA LYS A 762 44.73 42.49 2.98
C LYS A 762 46.04 42.45 3.78
N TYR A 763 46.92 43.41 3.52
CA TYR A 763 48.17 43.55 4.28
C TYR A 763 48.13 44.65 5.34
N THR A 764 47.30 45.68 5.16
CA THR A 764 47.17 46.81 6.10
C THR A 764 45.68 47.10 6.40
N GLY A 765 45.42 47.92 7.41
CA GLY A 765 44.07 48.27 7.85
C GLY A 765 43.45 47.24 8.81
N ALA A 766 42.23 47.52 9.27
CA ALA A 766 41.51 46.62 10.18
C ALA A 766 41.14 45.30 9.47
N GLY A 767 41.35 44.17 10.16
CA GLY A 767 41.07 42.84 9.63
C GLY A 767 42.04 42.40 8.52
N ASN A 768 43.30 42.85 8.57
CA ASN A 768 44.34 42.37 7.66
C ASN A 768 44.79 40.93 8.01
N ASP A 769 45.38 40.24 7.04
CA ASP A 769 45.75 38.83 7.16
C ASP A 769 47.13 38.62 7.77
N ARG A 770 47.98 39.66 7.84
CA ARG A 770 49.31 39.56 8.46
C ARG A 770 49.26 39.56 10.00
N ASP A 771 48.29 40.25 10.61
CA ASP A 771 48.24 40.41 12.07
C ASP A 771 47.93 39.09 12.79
N PRO A 772 47.04 38.22 12.29
CA PRO A 772 46.89 36.86 12.83
C PRO A 772 48.18 36.03 12.77
N ILE A 773 48.99 36.20 11.73
CA ILE A 773 50.30 35.54 11.61
C ILE A 773 51.27 36.11 12.65
N LEU A 774 51.32 37.43 12.82
CA LEU A 774 52.12 38.08 13.86
C LEU A 774 51.74 37.61 15.26
N THR A 775 50.44 37.48 15.50
CA THR A 775 49.88 37.09 16.80
C THR A 775 50.26 35.66 17.16
N ILE A 776 50.09 34.70 16.25
CA ILE A 776 50.36 33.30 16.54
C ILE A 776 51.85 33.02 16.80
N VAL A 777 52.77 33.79 16.21
CA VAL A 777 54.23 33.62 16.42
C VAL A 777 54.79 34.40 17.62
N GLY A 778 53.95 35.07 18.42
CA GLY A 778 54.34 35.71 19.68
C GLY A 778 54.33 37.24 19.70
N SER A 779 53.73 37.91 18.70
CA SER A 779 53.55 39.37 18.61
C SER A 779 54.83 40.20 18.80
N ASN A 780 55.16 40.58 20.03
CA ASN A 780 56.28 41.46 20.37
C ASN A 780 57.66 40.83 20.09
N SER A 781 57.72 39.50 19.94
CA SER A 781 58.92 38.74 19.56
C SER A 781 58.66 37.94 18.28
N PRO A 782 58.61 38.57 17.10
CA PRO A 782 58.09 37.96 15.87
C PRO A 782 59.02 36.94 15.19
N ASN A 783 59.98 36.38 15.94
CA ASN A 783 60.93 35.38 15.46
C ASN A 783 60.52 33.95 15.84
N GLY A 784 59.37 33.77 16.49
CA GLY A 784 58.80 32.46 16.79
C GLY A 784 58.43 31.69 15.52
N ILE A 785 58.51 30.36 15.60
CA ILE A 785 58.08 29.45 14.54
C ILE A 785 57.01 28.54 15.16
N VAL A 786 55.81 28.52 14.59
CA VAL A 786 54.74 27.62 15.04
C VAL A 786 54.58 26.50 14.03
N ASN A 787 54.93 25.27 14.42
CA ASN A 787 54.73 24.11 13.57
C ASN A 787 53.30 23.57 13.72
N GLY A 788 52.64 23.25 12.62
CA GLY A 788 51.32 22.64 12.64
C GLY A 788 50.46 22.91 11.41
N TYR A 789 49.32 22.24 11.36
CA TYR A 789 48.30 22.45 10.33
C TYR A 789 47.49 23.70 10.65
N SER A 790 47.75 24.80 9.94
CA SER A 790 47.19 26.11 10.26
C SER A 790 46.64 26.82 9.02
N THR A 791 45.61 27.64 9.20
CA THR A 791 45.17 28.60 8.17
C THR A 791 46.16 29.76 8.00
N ARG A 792 47.10 29.94 8.93
CA ARG A 792 48.10 31.02 8.91
C ARG A 792 49.40 30.60 8.19
N ASP A 793 49.51 29.33 7.84
CA ASP A 793 50.59 28.77 7.02
C ASP A 793 50.25 28.96 5.53
N VAL A 794 50.60 30.14 5.00
CA VAL A 794 50.20 30.62 3.67
C VAL A 794 50.93 29.86 2.56
N ASN A 795 52.16 29.39 2.82
CA ASN A 795 52.97 28.63 1.86
C ASN A 795 52.84 27.10 2.00
N LEU A 796 52.07 26.62 2.99
CA LEU A 796 51.78 25.21 3.25
C LEU A 796 53.04 24.38 3.53
N ASN A 797 54.02 24.97 4.25
CA ASN A 797 55.24 24.27 4.63
C ASN A 797 55.18 23.61 6.02
N GLY A 798 54.06 23.77 6.74
CA GLY A 798 53.86 23.27 8.11
C GLY A 798 54.46 24.16 9.20
N GLN A 799 54.97 25.35 8.87
CA GLN A 799 55.63 26.28 9.78
C GLN A 799 55.13 27.72 9.57
N VAL A 800 54.39 28.25 10.55
CA VAL A 800 53.97 29.65 10.52
C VAL A 800 55.12 30.56 10.99
N LYS A 801 55.51 31.53 10.15
CA LYS A 801 56.61 32.48 10.36
C LYS A 801 56.21 33.90 9.97
N TYR A 802 56.65 34.90 10.76
CA TYR A 802 56.43 36.32 10.43
C TYR A 802 57.68 37.03 9.89
N THR A 803 58.89 36.58 10.26
CA THR A 803 60.16 37.13 9.79
C THR A 803 61.06 36.03 9.22
N GLY A 804 62.15 36.43 8.55
CA GLY A 804 63.10 35.49 7.93
C GLY A 804 62.64 34.96 6.57
N SER A 805 63.46 34.05 6.00
CA SER A 805 63.15 33.43 4.70
C SER A 805 61.96 32.48 4.81
N GLY A 806 61.08 32.49 3.80
CA GLY A 806 59.88 31.65 3.77
C GLY A 806 58.83 32.01 4.82
N ASN A 807 58.71 33.29 5.17
CA ASN A 807 57.65 33.79 6.05
C ASN A 807 56.29 33.87 5.32
N ASP A 808 55.19 33.86 6.09
CA ASP A 808 53.83 33.80 5.56
C ASP A 808 53.23 35.17 5.24
N ARG A 809 53.83 36.25 5.75
CA ARG A 809 53.35 37.62 5.48
C ARG A 809 53.76 38.12 4.10
N ASP A 810 54.90 37.67 3.57
CA ASP A 810 55.43 38.17 2.30
C ASP A 810 54.56 37.77 1.10
N PRO A 811 54.02 36.54 1.00
CA PRO A 811 53.02 36.21 -0.02
C PRO A 811 51.80 37.14 0.00
N ILE A 812 51.29 37.50 1.19
CA ILE A 812 50.17 38.45 1.34
C ILE A 812 50.57 39.81 0.78
N LEU A 813 51.76 40.33 1.15
CA LEU A 813 52.29 41.61 0.69
C LEU A 813 52.43 41.66 -0.84
N LEU A 814 53.03 40.62 -1.41
CA LEU A 814 53.23 40.50 -2.85
C LEU A 814 51.90 40.47 -3.59
N ASN A 815 50.91 39.77 -3.04
CA ASN A 815 49.60 39.69 -3.64
C ASN A 815 48.90 41.05 -3.61
N VAL A 816 48.91 41.80 -2.52
CA VAL A 816 48.24 43.12 -2.50
C VAL A 816 49.08 44.28 -3.08
N GLY A 817 50.30 44.00 -3.55
CA GLY A 817 51.20 44.99 -4.16
C GLY A 817 52.21 45.54 -3.16
N SER A 818 53.47 45.12 -3.30
CA SER A 818 54.56 45.43 -2.37
C SER A 818 54.95 46.90 -2.30
N ALA A 819 54.77 47.67 -3.39
CA ALA A 819 55.10 49.09 -3.43
C ALA A 819 54.02 49.99 -2.79
N SER A 820 52.79 49.50 -2.63
CA SER A 820 51.67 50.24 -2.04
C SER A 820 50.66 49.26 -1.42
N PRO A 821 50.88 48.79 -0.18
CA PRO A 821 50.18 47.66 0.41
C PRO A 821 48.77 48.01 0.96
N ASN A 822 48.07 48.89 0.25
CA ASN A 822 46.73 49.36 0.60
C ASN A 822 45.65 48.69 -0.26
N ALA A 823 46.02 47.89 -1.28
CA ALA A 823 45.04 47.18 -2.08
C ALA A 823 44.40 46.05 -1.27
N THR A 824 43.14 45.77 -1.60
CA THR A 824 42.41 44.59 -1.11
C THR A 824 42.14 43.70 -2.30
N ARG A 825 42.48 42.41 -2.20
CA ARG A 825 41.95 41.41 -3.13
C ARG A 825 40.71 40.78 -2.53
N ILE A 826 39.72 40.54 -3.36
CA ILE A 826 38.44 39.94 -2.97
C ILE A 826 38.27 38.67 -3.79
N GLY A 827 37.92 37.57 -3.12
CA GLY A 827 37.60 36.31 -3.78
C GLY A 827 36.48 36.50 -4.80
N GLN A 828 36.62 35.91 -5.98
CA GLN A 828 35.67 36.08 -7.06
C GLN A 828 34.63 34.96 -7.03
N LEU A 829 33.78 35.04 -6.02
CA LEU A 829 32.62 34.17 -5.79
C LEU A 829 31.43 35.07 -5.42
N PRO A 830 30.23 34.81 -5.95
CA PRO A 830 29.00 35.53 -5.59
C PRO A 830 28.52 35.18 -4.19
#